data_AF-A0A2E6VA35-F1
#
_entry.id   AF-A0A2E6VA35-F1
#
_cell.length_a   1.000
_cell.length_b   1.000
_cell.length_c   1.000
_cell.angle_alpha   90.00
_cell.angle_beta   90.00
_cell.angle_gamma   90.00
#
_symmetry.space_group_name_H-M   'P 1'
#
loop_
_entity.id
_entity.type
_entity.pdbx_description
1 polymer ?
#
loop_
_entity_poly.entity_id
_entity_poly.type
_entity_poly.pdbx_seq_one_letter_code
_entity_poly.pdbx_strand_id
1 'polypeptide(L)'
;MKHIYKRITILVLILLSHACATYKEQYAEDDFTVQTLPDKPIDNVFYLVGDAGKSPMNGYSDALMAFKKYLAEQKVSKEDYTLYLGDNIYPAGLPKKEHKDRASAENALKAQFGAVEEFKGKTIFIPGNHEWYAGGLKGVKRQEKYVEDALGKNTFQPENGCPLESIDVSETVQLIIIDTQWYLENWNDNPGINDECEIKTRERFFLEVEGELKKAQNKTIVFAMHHPMYTNGVHGGQFAASKHLFPGQKKIPFPGLASVVAQIRTQGGVSIQDRYNERYNELMKRLETLAVDSPKLVFVSGHEHTLQYIEEGRIKQIVSGSGAKESYATLSDNGLFSYGKQGFAKLVVYKDGSSWVQFFSAENGEPEAMFQKEVIPPNKPDFDISTLPDSFPNTVEVSIYSKEETDKTDFFEAIWGENYRDVYSKKITAKVATLDTLYGGLEVVRKGGGHQTRSLRLKLKDGRELNMRALRKSATQYIQTVVFKDNFIKNEFDETIVEDLILDFYTAAHPYAFLVVPKLSDAAQVLHTNPKLYYIPKHKHLGKYNDEYGGELYMIEERPEDNYSNDRNFGYADDIESTHDIIEKIRKDEEYKIDEVAFVRARLFDMLLGDWDRHQDQWRWAQFDQPNGDKLYRAIPRDRDQVFSNFDGTLLDIGRTISSSTKQLQVYDSELKDIKWMNSAGHKLDKALLKQSDKSVWLEQAKFLQTEITDEVIEDAFSNLPKEIQDETIEDIKTKLRGRRDNLVDIATRYSNYLDELVILTATDKDDFIEITRTADKETRVQIWRNKGGEKADVIVDRTYHRDVTKEIWVYGLDDDDIFEVNGKANNLIYTRLIGGQGNDIYIINEGRRIKVYDHKSKKNTIEKNKGGQIKFTDNYKSNLYDFQKFITKTGVITPSLGFNPDDGLKVGVSLVKTTKGFERNPFSQQHKFNAGYYFATEGFDIRYNGQFANIFNDWNLKVGGVFTSANFTNNFFGIGNETVNNDDDLTLDYNRVKTSIIGLDVGAIKSSGYGSEYGFRAIFEGIELDETDNRFITDFMPTADEEFYERRLFTALEAEYDYHSADDEIATSRGMDFNIVAGAKTEIEEFKNVFGYVNAHLGFYNALSVNRKLVLKTDIRTQLRFGDDFLFYQGANIGDGGAGLRGYRTERFTGKNSLVTNADLRYSFNSFKTGWFPMQIGVFSGIDVGRVWVKNDTSEKWHNSYGGGFWVAAADSVAGTFNLFNGEDGLRFSFGFGLNF
;
A
#
# COMPACT_ATOMS: atom_id res chain seq x y z
N MET A 1 42.58 30.59 17.16
CA MET A 1 41.95 29.87 16.03
C MET A 1 42.66 28.56 15.66
N LYS A 2 43.93 28.51 15.22
CA LYS A 2 44.62 27.26 14.81
C LYS A 2 44.56 26.07 15.79
N HIS A 3 44.69 26.31 17.10
CA HIS A 3 44.60 25.23 18.11
C HIS A 3 43.17 24.71 18.34
N ILE A 4 42.16 25.55 18.12
CA ILE A 4 40.74 25.15 18.20
C ILE A 4 40.40 24.28 16.99
N TYR A 5 40.79 24.68 15.78
CA TYR A 5 40.66 23.83 14.59
C TYR A 5 41.34 22.49 14.76
N LYS A 6 42.59 22.44 15.25
CA LYS A 6 43.30 21.17 15.47
C LYS A 6 42.60 20.27 16.49
N ARG A 7 42.05 20.83 17.58
CA ARG A 7 41.29 20.08 18.59
C ARG A 7 39.93 19.60 18.06
N ILE A 8 39.22 20.43 17.28
CA ILE A 8 37.99 20.05 16.61
C ILE A 8 38.25 18.96 15.57
N THR A 9 39.30 19.08 14.75
CA THR A 9 39.66 18.04 13.77
C THR A 9 40.05 16.74 14.45
N ILE A 10 40.78 16.78 15.57
CA ILE A 10 41.10 15.57 16.36
C ILE A 10 39.85 14.97 17.00
N LEU A 11 38.96 15.79 17.57
CA LEU A 11 37.68 15.34 18.14
C LEU A 11 36.79 14.72 17.07
N VAL A 12 36.69 15.34 15.89
CA VAL A 12 35.97 14.84 14.72
C VAL A 12 36.60 13.55 14.20
N LEU A 13 37.94 13.44 14.12
CA LEU A 13 38.62 12.19 13.74
C LEU A 13 38.39 11.06 14.75
N ILE A 14 38.37 11.37 16.05
CA ILE A 14 38.07 10.39 17.11
C ILE A 14 36.59 9.94 17.01
N LEU A 15 35.66 10.88 16.86
CA LEU A 15 34.23 10.59 16.67
C LEU A 15 33.96 9.77 15.39
N LEU A 16 34.66 10.07 14.29
CA LEU A 16 34.58 9.31 13.04
C LEU A 16 35.17 7.90 13.16
N SER A 17 36.09 7.65 14.10
CA SER A 17 36.75 6.35 14.27
C SER A 17 35.95 5.34 15.11
N HIS A 18 34.97 5.79 15.91
CA HIS A 18 34.14 4.92 16.76
C HIS A 18 32.76 4.59 16.14
N ALA A 19 32.47 5.06 14.93
CA ALA A 19 31.16 4.92 14.28
C ALA A 19 31.16 4.07 13.00
N CYS A 20 32.27 3.42 12.63
CA CYS A 20 32.37 2.65 11.39
C CYS A 20 31.96 1.19 11.55
N ALA A 21 31.27 0.65 10.53
CA ALA A 21 30.98 -0.77 10.41
C ALA A 21 32.27 -1.62 10.40
N THR A 22 32.23 -2.79 11.04
CA THR A 22 33.37 -3.69 11.27
C THR A 22 33.00 -5.15 11.00
N TYR A 23 34.01 -6.02 10.95
CA TYR A 23 33.84 -7.48 10.89
C TYR A 23 33.72 -8.13 12.27
N LYS A 24 34.20 -7.43 13.32
CA LYS A 24 34.23 -7.95 14.69
C LYS A 24 32.84 -8.03 15.31
N GLU A 25 32.71 -8.94 16.25
CA GLU A 25 31.56 -9.09 17.12
C GLU A 25 31.31 -7.82 17.95
N GLN A 26 30.05 -7.45 18.04
CA GLN A 26 29.55 -6.32 18.83
C GLN A 26 28.36 -6.79 19.64
N TYR A 27 28.30 -6.33 20.90
CA TYR A 27 27.25 -6.66 21.86
C TYR A 27 26.69 -5.36 22.44
N ALA A 28 25.39 -5.34 22.75
CA ALA A 28 24.80 -4.20 23.47
C ALA A 28 25.27 -4.11 24.93
N GLU A 29 25.66 -5.24 25.52
CA GLU A 29 26.19 -5.34 26.88
C GLU A 29 27.67 -5.76 26.83
N ASP A 30 28.56 -4.96 27.41
CA ASP A 30 30.03 -5.16 27.34
C ASP A 30 30.52 -6.45 28.03
N ASP A 31 29.76 -6.98 29.01
CA ASP A 31 30.10 -8.14 29.83
C ASP A 31 29.34 -9.42 29.42
N PHE A 32 28.89 -9.53 28.17
CA PHE A 32 28.11 -10.69 27.70
C PHE A 32 28.91 -12.01 27.79
N THR A 33 28.28 -13.05 28.36
CA THR A 33 28.84 -14.42 28.38
C THR A 33 27.79 -15.42 27.92
N VAL A 34 28.20 -16.38 27.08
CA VAL A 34 27.36 -17.51 26.66
C VAL A 34 27.04 -18.39 27.88
N GLN A 35 25.77 -18.60 28.17
CA GLN A 35 25.30 -19.44 29.29
C GLN A 35 24.78 -20.79 28.77
N THR A 36 24.59 -21.76 29.65
CA THR A 36 23.89 -23.00 29.27
C THR A 36 22.42 -22.67 28.97
N LEU A 37 21.91 -23.19 27.84
CA LEU A 37 20.48 -23.08 27.53
C LEU A 37 19.62 -23.71 28.64
N PRO A 38 18.39 -23.21 28.85
CA PRO A 38 17.46 -23.81 29.80
C PRO A 38 17.26 -25.31 29.55
N ASP A 39 17.37 -26.12 30.60
CA ASP A 39 17.03 -27.55 30.59
C ASP A 39 15.51 -27.71 30.66
N LYS A 40 14.85 -27.52 29.52
CA LYS A 40 13.40 -27.59 29.34
C LYS A 40 13.04 -28.48 28.15
N PRO A 41 11.84 -29.08 28.11
CA PRO A 41 11.38 -29.85 26.95
C PRO A 41 11.34 -28.99 25.69
N ILE A 42 12.12 -29.38 24.68
CA ILE A 42 12.18 -28.73 23.37
C ILE A 42 10.98 -29.19 22.54
N ASP A 43 10.35 -28.25 21.82
CA ASP A 43 9.38 -28.56 20.77
C ASP A 43 10.09 -28.82 19.44
N ASN A 44 10.79 -27.81 18.92
CA ASN A 44 11.52 -27.86 17.66
C ASN A 44 12.80 -27.04 17.72
N VAL A 45 13.80 -27.43 16.92
CA VAL A 45 15.00 -26.63 16.65
C VAL A 45 15.02 -26.23 15.18
N PHE A 46 15.29 -24.94 14.91
CA PHE A 46 15.51 -24.40 13.58
C PHE A 46 16.98 -23.98 13.43
N TYR A 47 17.68 -24.58 12.47
CA TYR A 47 19.02 -24.18 12.04
C TYR A 47 18.90 -23.23 10.85
N LEU A 48 19.53 -22.07 10.94
CA LEU A 48 19.31 -20.94 10.03
C LEU A 48 20.62 -20.62 9.30
N VAL A 49 20.64 -20.84 7.98
CA VAL A 49 21.83 -20.66 7.14
C VAL A 49 21.46 -19.92 5.84
N GLY A 50 21.73 -18.63 5.75
CA GLY A 50 21.57 -17.83 4.53
C GLY A 50 22.90 -17.61 3.81
N ASP A 51 22.84 -17.18 2.54
CA ASP A 51 24.00 -16.76 1.76
C ASP A 51 25.07 -17.85 1.58
N ALA A 52 24.64 -19.12 1.50
CA ALA A 52 25.52 -20.28 1.40
C ALA A 52 25.97 -20.61 -0.03
N GLY A 53 25.62 -19.78 -1.02
CA GLY A 53 25.78 -20.09 -2.44
C GLY A 53 27.17 -20.03 -3.04
N LYS A 54 28.22 -19.99 -2.21
CA LYS A 54 29.61 -19.93 -2.67
C LYS A 54 30.49 -20.89 -1.87
N SER A 55 31.15 -21.82 -2.55
CA SER A 55 32.08 -22.77 -1.94
C SER A 55 33.22 -23.12 -2.91
N PRO A 56 34.39 -23.56 -2.40
CA PRO A 56 35.44 -24.15 -3.23
C PRO A 56 34.90 -25.32 -4.07
N MET A 57 35.52 -25.58 -5.22
CA MET A 57 35.12 -26.72 -6.06
C MET A 57 35.33 -28.03 -5.29
N ASN A 58 34.29 -28.84 -5.16
CA ASN A 58 34.25 -30.08 -4.37
C ASN A 58 34.60 -29.87 -2.89
N GLY A 59 34.31 -28.71 -2.32
CA GLY A 59 34.54 -28.39 -0.91
C GLY A 59 33.40 -27.55 -0.31
N TYR A 60 33.61 -27.07 0.91
CA TYR A 60 32.65 -26.27 1.68
C TYR A 60 33.23 -24.89 1.96
N SER A 61 32.37 -23.89 2.13
CA SER A 61 32.73 -22.67 2.87
C SER A 61 33.06 -23.02 4.32
N ASP A 62 33.73 -22.11 5.03
CA ASP A 62 34.06 -22.35 6.44
C ASP A 62 32.77 -22.48 7.27
N ALA A 63 31.76 -21.65 7.00
CA ALA A 63 30.45 -21.77 7.65
C ALA A 63 29.74 -23.10 7.36
N LEU A 64 29.72 -23.58 6.11
CA LEU A 64 29.10 -24.89 5.81
C LEU A 64 29.88 -26.06 6.44
N MET A 65 31.21 -25.94 6.54
CA MET A 65 32.03 -26.93 7.22
C MET A 65 31.78 -26.96 8.74
N ALA A 66 31.75 -25.79 9.37
CA ALA A 66 31.42 -25.63 10.79
C ALA A 66 30.00 -26.14 11.08
N PHE A 67 29.04 -25.80 10.22
CA PHE A 67 27.65 -26.25 10.34
C PHE A 67 27.53 -27.77 10.22
N LYS A 68 28.20 -28.39 9.22
CA LYS A 68 28.24 -29.84 9.05
C LYS A 68 28.79 -30.55 10.29
N LYS A 69 29.92 -30.08 10.83
CA LYS A 69 30.52 -30.65 12.05
C LYS A 69 29.60 -30.49 13.25
N TYR A 70 29.03 -29.29 13.42
CA TYR A 70 28.09 -29.01 14.50
C TYR A 70 26.91 -29.98 14.46
N LEU A 71 26.26 -30.16 13.31
CA LEU A 71 25.14 -31.09 13.15
C LEU A 71 25.50 -32.54 13.47
N ALA A 72 26.70 -32.99 13.09
CA ALA A 72 27.17 -34.36 13.37
C ALA A 72 27.30 -34.66 14.88
N GLU A 73 27.51 -33.63 15.71
CA GLU A 73 27.64 -33.75 17.17
C GLU A 73 26.32 -33.56 17.92
N GLN A 74 25.27 -33.03 17.26
CA GLN A 74 23.99 -32.77 17.90
C GLN A 74 23.05 -33.97 17.90
N LYS A 75 22.21 -34.07 18.94
CA LYS A 75 21.04 -34.95 18.94
C LYS A 75 19.91 -34.30 18.14
N VAL A 76 19.89 -34.55 16.84
CA VAL A 76 18.87 -34.04 15.91
C VAL A 76 17.59 -34.89 15.98
N SER A 77 16.45 -34.23 16.16
CA SER A 77 15.11 -34.81 16.02
C SER A 77 14.65 -34.81 14.56
N LYS A 78 13.71 -35.69 14.20
CA LYS A 78 13.05 -35.65 12.88
C LYS A 78 12.15 -34.41 12.71
N GLU A 79 11.76 -33.79 13.82
CA GLU A 79 10.95 -32.58 13.85
C GLU A 79 11.79 -31.29 13.79
N ASP A 80 13.12 -31.39 13.76
CA ASP A 80 14.00 -30.24 13.59
C ASP A 80 14.07 -29.81 12.11
N TYR A 81 14.35 -28.53 11.89
CA TYR A 81 14.40 -27.92 10.56
C TYR A 81 15.77 -27.31 10.29
N THR A 82 16.29 -27.51 9.09
CA THR A 82 17.35 -26.66 8.52
C THR A 82 16.74 -25.77 7.45
N LEU A 83 16.84 -24.46 7.62
CA LEU A 83 16.34 -23.45 6.70
C LEU A 83 17.52 -22.78 5.99
N TYR A 84 17.65 -23.01 4.69
CA TYR A 84 18.52 -22.23 3.82
C TYR A 84 17.80 -20.95 3.38
N LEU A 85 18.22 -19.81 3.92
CA LEU A 85 17.48 -18.53 3.87
C LEU A 85 17.73 -17.71 2.59
N GLY A 86 17.99 -18.37 1.45
CA GLY A 86 18.22 -17.73 0.15
C GLY A 86 19.68 -17.41 -0.17
N ASP A 87 19.90 -16.99 -1.42
CA ASP A 87 21.21 -16.85 -2.06
C ASP A 87 22.02 -18.15 -2.01
N ASN A 88 21.36 -19.21 -2.45
CA ASN A 88 21.91 -20.57 -2.46
C ASN A 88 22.89 -20.77 -3.62
N ILE A 89 23.01 -19.82 -4.56
CA ILE A 89 23.94 -19.86 -5.70
C ILE A 89 24.47 -18.47 -6.06
N TYR A 90 25.79 -18.36 -6.31
CA TYR A 90 26.44 -17.18 -6.89
C TYR A 90 27.06 -17.40 -8.28
N PRO A 91 27.14 -16.35 -9.13
CA PRO A 91 26.58 -15.00 -8.96
C PRO A 91 25.12 -14.88 -9.42
N ALA A 92 24.55 -15.95 -9.96
CA ALA A 92 23.16 -16.03 -10.40
C ALA A 92 22.68 -17.47 -10.17
N GLY A 93 21.37 -17.65 -10.04
CA GLY A 93 20.69 -18.92 -9.81
C GLY A 93 21.01 -19.98 -10.86
N LEU A 94 20.35 -21.13 -10.76
CA LEU A 94 20.74 -22.29 -11.54
C LEU A 94 20.48 -22.10 -13.05
N PRO A 95 21.53 -22.01 -13.90
CA PRO A 95 21.35 -21.71 -15.32
C PRO A 95 21.01 -22.97 -16.14
N LYS A 96 20.79 -22.79 -17.45
CA LYS A 96 20.65 -23.89 -18.41
C LYS A 96 21.88 -24.80 -18.43
N LYS A 97 21.71 -26.05 -18.83
CA LYS A 97 22.76 -27.10 -18.74
C LYS A 97 24.02 -26.74 -19.53
N GLU A 98 23.87 -26.00 -20.62
CA GLU A 98 24.92 -25.61 -21.55
C GLU A 98 25.65 -24.32 -21.12
N HIS A 99 25.20 -23.66 -20.06
CA HIS A 99 25.79 -22.41 -19.59
C HIS A 99 27.13 -22.66 -18.87
N LYS A 100 28.13 -21.81 -19.14
CA LYS A 100 29.49 -21.94 -18.57
C LYS A 100 29.52 -22.00 -17.03
N ASP A 101 28.58 -21.32 -16.38
CA ASP A 101 28.54 -21.22 -14.91
C ASP A 101 27.74 -22.37 -14.26
N ARG A 102 27.15 -23.28 -15.05
CA ARG A 102 26.34 -24.40 -14.56
C ARG A 102 27.09 -25.28 -13.56
N ALA A 103 28.34 -25.63 -13.85
CA ALA A 103 29.14 -26.48 -12.97
C ALA A 103 29.40 -25.82 -11.61
N SER A 104 29.66 -24.51 -11.59
CA SER A 104 29.85 -23.74 -10.36
C SER A 104 28.55 -23.65 -9.55
N ALA A 105 27.41 -23.46 -10.23
CA ALA A 105 26.10 -23.40 -9.60
C ALA A 105 25.72 -24.74 -8.93
N GLU A 106 25.94 -25.86 -9.62
CA GLU A 106 25.73 -27.18 -9.02
C GLU A 106 26.69 -27.47 -7.87
N ASN A 107 27.94 -26.99 -7.94
CA ASN A 107 28.90 -27.14 -6.85
C ASN A 107 28.41 -26.46 -5.57
N ALA A 108 27.86 -25.24 -5.68
CA ALA A 108 27.31 -24.53 -4.53
C ALA A 108 26.16 -25.29 -3.86
N LEU A 109 25.24 -25.85 -4.64
CA LEU A 109 24.14 -26.66 -4.10
C LEU A 109 24.63 -27.98 -3.51
N LYS A 110 25.54 -28.69 -4.18
CA LYS A 110 26.12 -29.95 -3.67
C LYS A 110 26.84 -29.75 -2.33
N ALA A 111 27.51 -28.62 -2.12
CA ALA A 111 28.13 -28.30 -0.84
C ALA A 111 27.07 -28.15 0.27
N GLN A 112 25.94 -27.48 -0.01
CA GLN A 112 24.84 -27.34 0.94
C GLN A 112 24.17 -28.69 1.23
N PHE A 113 23.92 -29.52 0.21
CA PHE A 113 23.39 -30.88 0.38
C PHE A 113 24.32 -31.73 1.25
N GLY A 114 25.62 -31.68 0.98
CA GLY A 114 26.63 -32.41 1.75
C GLY A 114 26.79 -31.92 3.19
N ALA A 115 26.37 -30.70 3.52
CA ALA A 115 26.39 -30.17 4.89
C ALA A 115 25.23 -30.71 5.75
N VAL A 116 24.13 -31.15 5.11
CA VAL A 116 22.95 -31.71 5.78
C VAL A 116 22.77 -33.21 5.53
N GLU A 117 23.75 -33.89 4.94
CA GLU A 117 23.65 -35.31 4.57
C GLU A 117 23.34 -36.23 5.76
N GLU A 118 23.86 -35.92 6.95
CA GLU A 118 23.60 -36.66 8.19
C GLU A 118 22.44 -36.09 9.02
N PHE A 119 21.82 -34.99 8.55
CA PHE A 119 20.70 -34.35 9.23
C PHE A 119 19.43 -35.18 9.07
N LYS A 120 18.85 -35.62 10.19
CA LYS A 120 17.63 -36.46 10.20
C LYS A 120 16.33 -35.67 10.18
N GLY A 121 16.40 -34.34 10.32
CA GLY A 121 15.26 -33.45 10.27
C GLY A 121 14.88 -33.06 8.84
N LYS A 122 14.05 -32.01 8.70
CA LYS A 122 13.57 -31.51 7.41
C LYS A 122 14.45 -30.36 6.92
N THR A 123 14.89 -30.41 5.67
CA THR A 123 15.66 -29.32 5.06
C THR A 123 14.79 -28.55 4.07
N ILE A 124 14.77 -27.23 4.17
CA ILE A 124 14.02 -26.33 3.29
C ILE A 124 14.95 -25.28 2.71
N PHE A 125 14.91 -25.09 1.41
CA PHE A 125 15.57 -24.02 0.67
C PHE A 125 14.56 -22.94 0.33
N ILE A 126 14.90 -21.70 0.66
CA ILE A 126 14.12 -20.51 0.31
C ILE A 126 14.86 -19.79 -0.83
N PRO A 127 14.18 -19.24 -1.84
CA PRO A 127 14.83 -18.39 -2.85
C PRO A 127 15.27 -17.04 -2.26
N GLY A 128 16.47 -16.61 -2.64
CA GLY A 128 16.94 -15.23 -2.49
C GLY A 128 16.94 -14.49 -3.83
N ASN A 129 17.50 -13.28 -3.87
CA ASN A 129 17.50 -12.50 -5.11
C ASN A 129 18.37 -13.13 -6.19
N HIS A 130 19.44 -13.83 -5.82
CA HIS A 130 20.32 -14.46 -6.80
C HIS A 130 19.65 -15.62 -7.55
N GLU A 131 18.74 -16.37 -6.93
CA GLU A 131 17.93 -17.42 -7.58
C GLU A 131 17.19 -16.90 -8.83
N TRP A 132 16.68 -15.67 -8.75
CA TRP A 132 15.90 -15.03 -9.82
C TRP A 132 16.77 -14.51 -10.98
N TYR A 133 18.08 -14.34 -10.79
CA TYR A 133 18.97 -13.78 -11.82
C TYR A 133 19.27 -14.73 -12.99
N ALA A 134 18.82 -15.99 -12.92
CA ALA A 134 18.98 -16.98 -13.99
C ALA A 134 17.76 -17.08 -14.94
N GLY A 135 17.23 -15.91 -15.33
CA GLY A 135 16.06 -15.82 -16.21
C GLY A 135 14.72 -15.86 -15.47
N GLY A 136 14.67 -15.26 -14.27
CA GLY A 136 13.46 -15.10 -13.46
C GLY A 136 12.88 -16.42 -13.01
N LEU A 137 11.55 -16.57 -13.13
CA LEU A 137 10.81 -17.77 -12.72
C LEU A 137 11.41 -19.08 -13.28
N LYS A 138 11.90 -19.05 -14.53
CA LYS A 138 12.49 -20.24 -15.18
C LYS A 138 13.80 -20.69 -14.53
N GLY A 139 14.52 -19.78 -13.88
CA GLY A 139 15.71 -20.07 -13.07
C GLY A 139 15.32 -20.71 -11.75
N VAL A 140 14.36 -20.08 -11.06
CA VAL A 140 13.81 -20.55 -9.77
C VAL A 140 13.27 -21.98 -9.89
N LYS A 141 12.33 -22.24 -10.82
CA LYS A 141 11.77 -23.59 -11.04
C LYS A 141 12.81 -24.65 -11.40
N ARG A 142 13.91 -24.24 -12.06
CA ARG A 142 14.99 -25.17 -12.39
C ARG A 142 15.78 -25.55 -11.15
N GLN A 143 15.99 -24.60 -10.25
CA GLN A 143 16.68 -24.82 -8.98
C GLN A 143 15.83 -25.63 -8.02
N GLU A 144 14.55 -25.28 -7.87
CA GLU A 144 13.53 -26.05 -7.14
C GLU A 144 13.60 -27.53 -7.53
N LYS A 145 13.41 -27.83 -8.83
CA LYS A 145 13.52 -29.20 -9.34
C LYS A 145 14.85 -29.88 -8.99
N TYR A 146 15.96 -29.16 -9.08
CA TYR A 146 17.28 -29.74 -8.80
C TYR A 146 17.47 -30.06 -7.30
N VAL A 147 16.93 -29.23 -6.42
CA VAL A 147 16.94 -29.44 -4.96
C VAL A 147 16.02 -30.62 -4.61
N GLU A 148 14.82 -30.67 -5.19
CA GLU A 148 13.88 -31.76 -4.96
C GLU A 148 14.37 -33.11 -5.47
N ASP A 149 15.00 -33.14 -6.65
CA ASP A 149 15.62 -34.34 -7.21
C ASP A 149 16.72 -34.90 -6.27
N ALA A 150 17.37 -34.04 -5.46
CA ALA A 150 18.45 -34.41 -4.56
C ALA A 150 17.97 -34.77 -3.13
N LEU A 151 17.01 -34.02 -2.59
CA LEU A 151 16.60 -34.10 -1.17
C LEU A 151 15.16 -34.57 -0.96
N GLY A 152 14.36 -34.69 -2.03
CA GLY A 152 12.95 -35.06 -1.99
C GLY A 152 12.01 -33.86 -2.14
N LYS A 153 10.71 -34.13 -2.33
CA LYS A 153 9.66 -33.11 -2.51
C LYS A 153 9.51 -32.20 -1.29
N ASN A 154 8.97 -30.99 -1.48
CA ASN A 154 8.75 -29.98 -0.44
C ASN A 154 10.04 -29.48 0.23
N THR A 155 11.20 -29.65 -0.40
CA THR A 155 12.50 -29.18 0.13
C THR A 155 12.93 -27.82 -0.42
N PHE A 156 12.15 -27.25 -1.34
CA PHE A 156 12.29 -25.88 -1.82
C PHE A 156 10.94 -25.18 -1.65
N GLN A 157 10.89 -24.08 -0.89
CA GLN A 157 9.65 -23.40 -0.56
C GLN A 157 9.79 -21.87 -0.67
N PRO A 158 8.76 -21.17 -1.16
CA PRO A 158 7.51 -21.73 -1.70
C PRO A 158 7.71 -22.41 -3.08
N GLU A 159 6.90 -23.43 -3.38
CA GLU A 159 6.93 -24.15 -4.66
C GLU A 159 6.39 -23.32 -5.83
N ASN A 160 6.74 -23.73 -7.05
CA ASN A 160 6.28 -23.16 -8.33
C ASN A 160 6.59 -21.67 -8.54
N GLY A 161 7.44 -21.08 -7.70
CA GLY A 161 7.71 -19.64 -7.67
C GLY A 161 6.58 -18.80 -7.09
N CYS A 162 5.70 -19.43 -6.29
CA CYS A 162 4.65 -18.74 -5.55
C CYS A 162 5.22 -17.95 -4.35
N PRO A 163 4.48 -16.99 -3.80
CA PRO A 163 5.06 -16.06 -2.83
C PRO A 163 4.99 -16.47 -1.37
N LEU A 164 4.16 -17.46 -1.01
CA LEU A 164 3.84 -17.79 0.37
C LEU A 164 3.63 -19.30 0.52
N GLU A 165 4.18 -19.86 1.59
CA GLU A 165 3.89 -21.21 2.07
C GLU A 165 3.76 -21.19 3.60
N SER A 166 2.81 -21.95 4.15
CA SER A 166 2.54 -22.00 5.60
C SER A 166 2.52 -23.44 6.08
N ILE A 167 3.50 -23.78 6.92
CA ILE A 167 3.76 -25.15 7.38
C ILE A 167 3.40 -25.26 8.86
N ASP A 168 2.41 -26.11 9.17
CA ASP A 168 2.13 -26.52 10.55
C ASP A 168 3.24 -27.44 11.06
N VAL A 169 4.11 -26.91 11.90
CA VAL A 169 5.29 -27.62 12.43
C VAL A 169 4.89 -28.51 13.61
N SER A 170 4.09 -27.98 14.53
CA SER A 170 3.54 -28.71 15.67
C SER A 170 2.30 -27.99 16.22
N GLU A 171 1.63 -28.59 17.21
CA GLU A 171 0.49 -27.97 17.90
C GLU A 171 0.82 -26.57 18.48
N THR A 172 2.10 -26.28 18.73
CA THR A 172 2.55 -25.00 19.31
C THR A 172 3.45 -24.16 18.40
N VAL A 173 3.83 -24.64 17.21
CA VAL A 173 4.77 -23.95 16.30
C VAL A 173 4.23 -23.86 14.87
N GLN A 174 4.33 -22.69 14.25
CA GLN A 174 4.03 -22.45 12.84
C GLN A 174 5.27 -21.91 12.13
N LEU A 175 5.57 -22.42 10.93
CA LEU A 175 6.57 -21.84 10.03
C LEU A 175 5.84 -21.19 8.84
N ILE A 176 6.04 -19.88 8.66
CA ILE A 176 5.52 -19.13 7.51
C ILE A 176 6.71 -18.73 6.65
N ILE A 177 6.70 -19.07 5.37
CA ILE A 177 7.80 -18.82 4.43
C ILE A 177 7.30 -17.89 3.33
N ILE A 178 8.05 -16.82 3.05
CA ILE A 178 7.74 -15.94 1.91
C ILE A 178 8.93 -15.76 0.97
N ASP A 179 8.64 -15.73 -0.34
CA ASP A 179 9.59 -15.25 -1.34
C ASP A 179 9.50 -13.72 -1.43
N THR A 180 10.36 -13.04 -0.67
CA THR A 180 10.48 -11.58 -0.76
C THR A 180 10.91 -11.06 -2.13
N GLN A 181 11.71 -11.82 -2.90
CA GLN A 181 12.14 -11.39 -4.23
C GLN A 181 10.98 -11.43 -5.23
N TRP A 182 10.04 -12.37 -5.11
CA TRP A 182 8.79 -12.37 -5.89
C TRP A 182 8.07 -11.01 -5.81
N TYR A 183 8.01 -10.42 -4.61
CA TYR A 183 7.36 -9.12 -4.41
C TYR A 183 8.17 -7.98 -5.04
N LEU A 184 9.50 -8.04 -4.97
CA LEU A 184 10.38 -7.02 -5.54
C LEU A 184 10.44 -7.07 -7.07
N GLU A 185 10.29 -8.25 -7.66
CA GLU A 185 10.47 -8.52 -9.10
C GLU A 185 9.57 -7.65 -10.00
N ASN A 186 10.09 -7.29 -11.18
CA ASN A 186 9.27 -6.67 -12.21
C ASN A 186 8.44 -7.74 -12.95
N TRP A 187 7.16 -7.84 -12.61
CA TRP A 187 6.27 -8.84 -13.19
C TRP A 187 6.01 -8.65 -14.69
N ASN A 188 6.25 -7.44 -15.24
CA ASN A 188 6.18 -7.23 -16.68
C ASN A 188 7.30 -7.97 -17.44
N ASP A 189 8.42 -8.26 -16.76
CA ASP A 189 9.53 -9.02 -17.33
C ASP A 189 9.34 -10.55 -17.13
N ASN A 190 8.37 -10.94 -16.28
CA ASN A 190 8.00 -12.31 -15.96
C ASN A 190 6.48 -12.52 -16.09
N PRO A 191 5.89 -12.43 -17.30
CA PRO A 191 4.44 -12.41 -17.48
C PRO A 191 3.71 -13.68 -17.00
N GLY A 192 4.41 -14.79 -16.77
CA GLY A 192 3.87 -16.04 -16.22
C GLY A 192 4.18 -16.28 -14.74
N ILE A 193 4.59 -15.25 -13.98
CA ILE A 193 5.08 -15.39 -12.59
C ILE A 193 4.06 -16.03 -11.64
N ASN A 194 2.75 -15.84 -11.87
CA ASN A 194 1.68 -16.32 -10.98
C ASN A 194 0.71 -17.28 -11.68
N ASP A 195 1.11 -17.90 -12.79
CA ASP A 195 0.21 -18.76 -13.58
C ASP A 195 -0.23 -19.99 -12.75
N GLU A 196 0.67 -20.52 -11.94
CA GLU A 196 0.44 -21.69 -11.06
C GLU A 196 0.16 -21.31 -9.60
N CYS A 197 -0.13 -20.03 -9.32
CA CYS A 197 -0.32 -19.52 -7.96
C CYS A 197 -1.75 -18.99 -7.74
N GLU A 198 -2.31 -19.26 -6.57
CA GLU A 198 -3.56 -18.63 -6.11
C GLU A 198 -3.39 -17.11 -5.94
N ILE A 199 -2.21 -16.70 -5.45
CA ILE A 199 -1.87 -15.29 -5.23
C ILE A 199 -1.40 -14.66 -6.55
N LYS A 200 -2.33 -13.98 -7.24
CA LYS A 200 -2.03 -13.26 -8.50
C LYS A 200 -1.77 -11.75 -8.34
N THR A 201 -1.93 -11.19 -7.14
CA THR A 201 -1.68 -9.75 -6.87
C THR A 201 -0.90 -9.51 -5.57
N ARG A 202 -0.15 -8.40 -5.50
CA ARG A 202 0.57 -7.99 -4.27
C ARG A 202 -0.38 -7.69 -3.11
N GLU A 203 -1.58 -7.19 -3.39
CA GLU A 203 -2.60 -6.96 -2.35
C GLU A 203 -3.12 -8.29 -1.78
N ARG A 204 -3.37 -9.28 -2.66
CA ARG A 204 -3.76 -10.64 -2.23
C ARG A 204 -2.69 -11.29 -1.36
N PHE A 205 -1.40 -11.10 -1.69
CA PHE A 205 -0.28 -11.59 -0.88
C PHE A 205 -0.39 -11.13 0.58
N PHE A 206 -0.63 -9.83 0.83
CA PHE A 206 -0.77 -9.33 2.19
C PHE A 206 -2.00 -9.87 2.92
N LEU A 207 -3.12 -10.05 2.21
CA LEU A 207 -4.34 -10.64 2.80
C LEU A 207 -4.11 -12.09 3.24
N GLU A 208 -3.38 -12.88 2.44
CA GLU A 208 -3.04 -14.25 2.79
C GLU A 208 -2.05 -14.33 3.95
N VAL A 209 -1.01 -13.47 3.96
CA VAL A 209 -0.11 -13.35 5.12
C VAL A 209 -0.89 -12.99 6.40
N GLU A 210 -1.80 -12.02 6.35
CA GLU A 210 -2.67 -11.66 7.48
C GLU A 210 -3.51 -12.87 7.95
N GLY A 211 -4.06 -13.63 6.99
CA GLY A 211 -4.82 -14.85 7.25
C GLY A 211 -4.00 -15.91 7.99
N GLU A 212 -2.78 -16.19 7.51
CA GLU A 212 -1.88 -17.18 8.11
C GLU A 212 -1.42 -16.78 9.52
N LEU A 213 -1.10 -15.49 9.73
CA LEU A 213 -0.78 -14.96 11.06
C LEU A 213 -1.94 -15.14 12.04
N LYS A 214 -3.18 -14.83 11.63
CA LYS A 214 -4.38 -15.03 12.46
C LYS A 214 -4.65 -16.51 12.76
N LYS A 215 -4.41 -17.40 11.79
CA LYS A 215 -4.52 -18.85 12.00
C LYS A 215 -3.52 -19.33 13.05
N ALA A 216 -2.32 -18.75 13.07
CA ALA A 216 -1.19 -19.16 13.91
C ALA A 216 -1.04 -18.40 15.25
N GLN A 217 -1.89 -17.43 15.58
CA GLN A 217 -1.78 -16.53 16.75
C GLN A 217 -1.54 -17.19 18.13
N ASN A 218 -1.92 -18.46 18.31
CA ASN A 218 -1.71 -19.20 19.57
C ASN A 218 -0.36 -19.94 19.62
N LYS A 219 0.29 -20.08 18.47
CA LYS A 219 1.57 -20.76 18.25
C LYS A 219 2.73 -19.76 18.30
N THR A 220 3.94 -20.27 18.48
CA THR A 220 5.17 -19.54 18.17
C THR A 220 5.38 -19.58 16.66
N ILE A 221 5.47 -18.41 16.03
CA ILE A 221 5.57 -18.25 14.58
C ILE A 221 7.03 -17.97 14.21
N VAL A 222 7.62 -18.84 13.42
CA VAL A 222 8.89 -18.57 12.72
C VAL A 222 8.54 -18.05 11.34
N PHE A 223 8.83 -16.79 11.07
CA PHE A 223 8.53 -16.13 9.81
C PHE A 223 9.81 -16.01 8.98
N ALA A 224 9.99 -16.92 8.03
CA ALA A 224 11.20 -17.06 7.24
C ALA A 224 11.11 -16.35 5.89
N MET A 225 12.15 -15.56 5.58
CA MET A 225 12.25 -14.79 4.35
C MET A 225 13.71 -14.59 3.98
N HIS A 226 14.00 -14.15 2.75
CA HIS A 226 15.38 -13.83 2.38
C HIS A 226 15.78 -12.42 2.85
N HIS A 227 14.99 -11.42 2.46
CA HIS A 227 15.27 -10.00 2.71
C HIS A 227 14.89 -9.57 4.15
N PRO A 228 15.82 -9.02 4.95
CA PRO A 228 15.57 -8.62 6.34
C PRO A 228 14.67 -7.38 6.50
N MET A 229 13.70 -7.41 7.44
CA MET A 229 12.93 -6.22 7.81
C MET A 229 13.77 -5.12 8.46
N TYR A 230 14.78 -5.48 9.26
CA TYR A 230 15.78 -4.54 9.76
C TYR A 230 17.17 -5.10 9.55
N THR A 231 18.11 -4.23 9.19
CA THR A 231 19.52 -4.62 9.06
C THR A 231 20.43 -3.45 9.39
N ASN A 232 21.50 -3.77 10.13
CA ASN A 232 22.60 -2.88 10.44
C ASN A 232 23.87 -3.24 9.64
N GLY A 233 23.68 -3.93 8.51
CA GLY A 233 24.69 -4.28 7.52
C GLY A 233 24.72 -3.34 6.31
N VAL A 234 25.36 -3.79 5.23
CA VAL A 234 25.63 -2.94 4.05
C VAL A 234 24.38 -2.65 3.22
N HIS A 235 23.38 -3.54 3.22
CA HIS A 235 22.10 -3.30 2.55
C HIS A 235 21.20 -2.37 3.40
N GLY A 236 21.48 -2.24 4.70
CA GLY A 236 20.93 -1.20 5.58
C GLY A 236 21.65 0.16 5.49
N GLY A 237 22.62 0.30 4.60
CA GLY A 237 23.40 1.51 4.41
C GLY A 237 24.56 1.70 5.40
N GLN A 238 24.96 0.66 6.14
CA GLN A 238 26.08 0.74 7.08
C GLN A 238 27.39 0.37 6.38
N PHE A 239 28.25 1.35 6.15
CA PHE A 239 29.50 1.17 5.40
C PHE A 239 30.74 1.36 6.28
N ALA A 240 31.79 0.60 6.00
CA ALA A 240 33.10 0.80 6.61
C ALA A 240 33.86 1.97 5.97
N ALA A 241 34.81 2.56 6.70
CA ALA A 241 35.65 3.67 6.20
C ALA A 241 36.32 3.39 4.84
N SER A 242 36.65 2.13 4.54
CA SER A 242 37.23 1.73 3.24
C SER A 242 36.30 2.02 2.06
N LYS A 243 34.97 1.93 2.24
CA LYS A 243 33.98 2.22 1.20
C LYS A 243 33.86 3.70 0.89
N HIS A 244 34.27 4.58 1.81
CA HIS A 244 34.39 6.02 1.57
C HIS A 244 35.67 6.41 0.83
N LEU A 245 36.60 5.48 0.66
CA LEU A 245 37.86 5.65 -0.08
C LEU A 245 37.81 4.99 -1.47
N PHE A 246 37.14 3.84 -1.60
CA PHE A 246 37.14 3.03 -2.81
C PHE A 246 35.71 2.85 -3.35
N PRO A 247 35.36 3.48 -4.49
CA PRO A 247 33.98 3.47 -5.01
C PRO A 247 33.59 2.13 -5.68
N GLY A 248 34.54 1.26 -6.00
CA GLY A 248 34.30 0.00 -6.72
C GLY A 248 35.08 -1.19 -6.15
N GLN A 249 34.89 -2.36 -6.76
CA GLN A 249 35.60 -3.60 -6.36
C GLN A 249 37.12 -3.52 -6.62
N LYS A 250 37.54 -2.77 -7.64
CA LYS A 250 38.95 -2.41 -7.84
C LYS A 250 39.33 -1.38 -6.78
N LYS A 251 40.37 -1.68 -5.99
CA LYS A 251 40.88 -0.82 -4.90
C LYS A 251 41.64 0.42 -5.43
N ILE A 252 41.00 1.21 -6.29
CA ILE A 252 41.52 2.50 -6.78
C ILE A 252 40.93 3.61 -5.90
N PRO A 253 41.75 4.35 -5.14
CA PRO A 253 41.24 5.32 -4.17
C PRO A 253 40.68 6.55 -4.90
N PHE A 254 39.44 6.90 -4.62
CA PHE A 254 38.79 8.11 -5.09
C PHE A 254 37.96 8.72 -3.94
N PRO A 255 38.64 9.27 -2.90
CA PRO A 255 37.96 9.91 -1.79
C PRO A 255 37.09 11.07 -2.29
N GLY A 256 35.95 11.30 -1.64
CA GLY A 256 34.92 12.21 -2.17
C GLY A 256 33.89 11.47 -3.02
N LEU A 257 34.22 11.05 -4.24
CA LEU A 257 33.28 10.29 -5.10
C LEU A 257 32.80 9.01 -4.42
N ALA A 258 33.71 8.28 -3.77
CA ALA A 258 33.36 7.08 -3.01
C ALA A 258 32.41 7.37 -1.85
N SER A 259 32.55 8.54 -1.20
CA SER A 259 31.61 8.97 -0.15
C SER A 259 30.25 9.37 -0.72
N VAL A 260 30.20 10.02 -1.89
CA VAL A 260 28.94 10.32 -2.58
C VAL A 260 28.22 9.04 -3.01
N VAL A 261 28.94 8.05 -3.55
CA VAL A 261 28.35 6.74 -3.90
C VAL A 261 27.83 6.02 -2.66
N ALA A 262 28.58 6.01 -1.56
CA ALA A 262 28.12 5.44 -0.30
C ALA A 262 26.87 6.18 0.22
N GLN A 263 26.84 7.50 0.13
CA GLN A 263 25.72 8.34 0.52
C GLN A 263 24.46 8.05 -0.30
N ILE A 264 24.58 7.95 -1.63
CA ILE A 264 23.48 7.61 -2.54
C ILE A 264 22.90 6.25 -2.19
N ARG A 265 23.73 5.25 -1.88
CA ARG A 265 23.21 3.93 -1.46
C ARG A 265 22.58 3.97 -0.07
N THR A 266 23.20 4.68 0.87
CA THR A 266 22.76 4.74 2.28
C THR A 266 21.41 5.45 2.43
N GLN A 267 21.28 6.60 1.78
CA GLN A 267 20.09 7.45 1.91
C GLN A 267 19.10 7.27 0.78
N GLY A 268 19.58 6.94 -0.43
CA GLY A 268 18.71 6.76 -1.58
C GLY A 268 18.10 5.37 -1.68
N GLY A 269 18.80 4.29 -1.29
CA GLY A 269 18.27 2.95 -1.54
C GLY A 269 18.04 2.68 -3.04
N VAL A 270 18.95 3.18 -3.89
CA VAL A 270 18.84 3.14 -5.36
C VAL A 270 18.88 1.71 -5.93
N SER A 271 19.38 0.74 -5.17
CA SER A 271 19.23 -0.66 -5.52
C SER A 271 17.92 -1.20 -4.96
N ILE A 272 17.20 -1.99 -5.76
CA ILE A 272 16.02 -2.74 -5.28
C ILE A 272 16.34 -3.70 -4.12
N GLN A 273 17.63 -3.98 -3.89
CA GLN A 273 18.16 -4.86 -2.85
C GLN A 273 18.63 -4.08 -1.60
N ASP A 274 18.59 -2.74 -1.63
CA ASP A 274 18.89 -1.90 -0.47
C ASP A 274 17.58 -1.70 0.33
N ARG A 275 17.64 -1.81 1.67
CA ARG A 275 16.47 -1.90 2.55
C ARG A 275 15.48 -0.71 2.43
N TYR A 276 15.99 0.47 2.12
CA TYR A 276 15.19 1.70 2.00
C TYR A 276 14.77 2.02 0.56
N ASN A 277 14.94 1.09 -0.38
CA ASN A 277 14.30 1.21 -1.70
C ASN A 277 12.78 1.28 -1.56
N GLU A 278 12.11 2.08 -2.38
CA GLU A 278 10.65 2.31 -2.31
C GLU A 278 9.83 1.01 -2.19
N ARG A 279 10.05 0.03 -3.09
CA ARG A 279 9.26 -1.21 -3.11
C ARG A 279 9.57 -2.15 -1.95
N TYR A 280 10.84 -2.20 -1.55
CA TYR A 280 11.27 -3.01 -0.41
C TYR A 280 10.76 -2.38 0.90
N ASN A 281 10.79 -1.05 1.00
CA ASN A 281 10.25 -0.33 2.14
C ASN A 281 8.73 -0.52 2.25
N GLU A 282 7.99 -0.47 1.14
CA GLU A 282 6.55 -0.77 1.08
C GLU A 282 6.26 -2.18 1.65
N LEU A 283 6.98 -3.20 1.16
CA LEU A 283 6.83 -4.58 1.63
C LEU A 283 7.04 -4.69 3.15
N MET A 284 8.13 -4.11 3.64
CA MET A 284 8.53 -4.28 5.04
C MET A 284 7.64 -3.49 6.00
N LYS A 285 7.25 -2.25 5.66
CA LYS A 285 6.28 -1.46 6.44
C LYS A 285 4.95 -2.19 6.59
N ARG A 286 4.48 -2.81 5.51
CA ARG A 286 3.23 -3.56 5.51
C ARG A 286 3.33 -4.84 6.34
N LEU A 287 4.42 -5.61 6.21
CA LEU A 287 4.65 -6.82 7.02
C LEU A 287 4.82 -6.50 8.52
N GLU A 288 5.51 -5.40 8.85
CA GLU A 288 5.64 -4.92 10.24
C GLU A 288 4.26 -4.68 10.86
N THR A 289 3.39 -3.98 10.14
CA THR A 289 2.02 -3.69 10.59
C THR A 289 1.19 -4.97 10.77
N LEU A 290 1.34 -5.96 9.89
CA LEU A 290 0.63 -7.24 10.01
C LEU A 290 1.13 -8.10 11.20
N ALA A 291 2.41 -7.99 11.56
CA ALA A 291 3.00 -8.77 12.65
C ALA A 291 2.57 -8.32 14.06
N VAL A 292 1.99 -7.12 14.19
CA VAL A 292 1.62 -6.47 15.47
C VAL A 292 0.75 -7.33 16.39
N ASP A 293 -0.20 -8.06 15.81
CA ASP A 293 -1.15 -8.90 16.56
C ASP A 293 -0.60 -10.31 16.85
N SER A 294 0.66 -10.57 16.47
CA SER A 294 1.34 -11.84 16.64
C SER A 294 2.53 -11.71 17.61
N PRO A 295 2.30 -11.63 18.94
CA PRO A 295 3.35 -11.35 19.93
C PRO A 295 4.41 -12.46 20.06
N LYS A 296 4.16 -13.64 19.48
CA LYS A 296 5.08 -14.78 19.45
C LYS A 296 5.70 -15.01 18.07
N LEU A 297 5.92 -13.93 17.33
CA LEU A 297 6.51 -13.98 15.99
C LEU A 297 8.00 -13.66 16.04
N VAL A 298 8.80 -14.46 15.33
CA VAL A 298 10.23 -14.24 15.12
C VAL A 298 10.52 -14.23 13.63
N PHE A 299 11.07 -13.12 13.11
CA PHE A 299 11.55 -13.04 11.74
C PHE A 299 12.94 -13.66 11.61
N VAL A 300 13.16 -14.46 10.56
CA VAL A 300 14.46 -15.02 10.21
C VAL A 300 14.82 -14.69 8.76
N SER A 301 16.04 -14.22 8.51
CA SER A 301 16.46 -13.71 7.20
C SER A 301 17.92 -13.96 6.83
N GLY A 302 18.26 -13.89 5.53
CA GLY A 302 19.54 -14.35 4.98
C GLY A 302 20.25 -13.45 3.97
N HIS A 303 19.67 -12.32 3.55
CA HIS A 303 20.24 -11.47 2.48
C HIS A 303 21.56 -10.76 2.86
N GLU A 304 21.72 -10.42 4.13
CA GLU A 304 22.91 -9.71 4.60
C GLU A 304 24.07 -10.66 4.84
N HIS A 305 25.27 -10.30 4.40
CA HIS A 305 26.50 -11.09 4.56
C HIS A 305 27.07 -11.05 5.99
N THR A 306 26.20 -11.06 7.00
CA THR A 306 26.49 -10.83 8.43
C THR A 306 25.52 -11.63 9.33
N LEU A 307 25.85 -11.79 10.60
CA LEU A 307 24.98 -12.34 11.64
C LEU A 307 24.51 -11.22 12.57
N GLN A 308 23.20 -11.09 12.80
CA GLN A 308 22.66 -10.02 13.65
C GLN A 308 21.45 -10.49 14.44
N TYR A 309 21.30 -9.98 15.66
CA TYR A 309 20.06 -10.06 16.43
C TYR A 309 19.55 -8.64 16.70
N ILE A 310 18.34 -8.35 16.20
CA ILE A 310 17.74 -7.02 16.18
C ILE A 310 16.37 -7.07 16.86
N GLU A 311 16.11 -6.08 17.71
CA GLU A 311 14.82 -5.87 18.35
C GLU A 311 14.31 -4.45 18.11
N GLU A 312 13.20 -4.32 17.39
CA GLU A 312 12.53 -3.03 17.16
C GLU A 312 11.10 -3.12 17.74
N GLY A 313 10.85 -2.42 18.85
CA GLY A 313 9.57 -2.52 19.56
C GLY A 313 9.23 -3.97 19.97
N ARG A 314 8.19 -4.55 19.36
CA ARG A 314 7.78 -5.95 19.59
C ARG A 314 8.37 -6.93 18.58
N ILE A 315 9.00 -6.43 17.52
CA ILE A 315 9.55 -7.24 16.44
C ILE A 315 10.89 -7.82 16.86
N LYS A 316 11.03 -9.14 16.71
CA LYS A 316 12.27 -9.88 16.95
C LYS A 316 12.79 -10.39 15.62
N GLN A 317 14.01 -10.00 15.24
CA GLN A 317 14.62 -10.41 13.97
C GLN A 317 16.00 -11.05 14.15
N ILE A 318 16.15 -12.21 13.53
CA ILE A 318 17.40 -12.95 13.39
C ILE A 318 17.87 -12.83 11.94
N VAL A 319 19.06 -12.26 11.74
CA VAL A 319 19.72 -12.21 10.43
C VAL A 319 20.85 -13.22 10.46
N SER A 320 20.81 -14.23 9.58
CA SER A 320 21.79 -15.31 9.51
C SER A 320 22.27 -15.51 8.07
N GLY A 321 22.83 -14.48 7.43
CA GLY A 321 23.24 -14.54 6.03
C GLY A 321 24.75 -14.63 5.82
N SER A 322 25.47 -15.34 6.69
CA SER A 322 26.94 -15.48 6.59
C SER A 322 27.39 -16.91 6.27
N GLY A 323 26.60 -17.64 5.47
CA GLY A 323 26.91 -19.03 5.09
C GLY A 323 28.10 -19.18 4.15
N ALA A 324 28.55 -18.10 3.48
CA ALA A 324 29.73 -18.15 2.63
C ALA A 324 30.47 -16.82 2.45
N LYS A 325 29.80 -15.67 2.53
CA LYS A 325 30.44 -14.34 2.41
C LYS A 325 30.48 -13.64 3.77
N GLU A 326 31.22 -12.54 3.77
CA GLU A 326 31.49 -11.70 4.94
C GLU A 326 31.34 -10.24 4.54
N SER A 327 30.78 -9.43 5.43
CA SER A 327 30.65 -7.99 5.24
C SER A 327 30.68 -7.25 6.57
N TYR A 328 30.65 -5.93 6.48
CA TYR A 328 30.67 -5.06 7.63
C TYR A 328 29.27 -4.89 8.20
N ALA A 329 29.17 -4.85 9.52
CA ALA A 329 27.95 -4.45 10.22
C ALA A 329 28.28 -3.54 11.41
N THR A 330 27.22 -2.92 11.92
CA THR A 330 27.20 -2.17 13.18
C THR A 330 26.13 -2.76 14.09
N LEU A 331 26.13 -2.36 15.35
CA LEU A 331 25.06 -2.67 16.28
C LEU A 331 23.83 -1.77 16.08
N SER A 332 24.02 -0.48 15.74
CA SER A 332 22.95 0.54 15.66
C SER A 332 22.15 0.70 16.97
N ASP A 333 21.01 1.38 16.92
CA ASP A 333 20.03 1.63 17.99
C ASP A 333 19.23 0.38 18.42
N ASN A 334 18.98 -0.53 17.51
CA ASN A 334 18.06 -1.66 17.70
C ASN A 334 18.76 -3.04 17.70
N GLY A 335 20.07 -3.09 17.45
CA GLY A 335 20.82 -4.34 17.53
C GLY A 335 21.25 -4.68 18.95
N LEU A 336 21.19 -5.96 19.30
CA LEU A 336 21.77 -6.50 20.53
C LEU A 336 23.02 -7.34 20.26
N PHE A 337 23.16 -7.87 19.04
CA PHE A 337 24.33 -8.59 18.55
C PHE A 337 24.57 -8.33 17.07
N SER A 338 25.84 -8.21 16.67
CA SER A 338 26.26 -8.06 15.28
C SER A 338 27.63 -8.67 15.05
N TYR A 339 27.80 -9.44 13.97
CA TYR A 339 29.06 -10.08 13.59
C TYR A 339 29.20 -10.16 12.07
N GLY A 340 30.38 -9.80 11.54
CA GLY A 340 30.58 -9.61 10.10
C GLY A 340 31.24 -10.77 9.36
N LYS A 341 31.64 -11.85 10.04
CA LYS A 341 32.28 -13.02 9.39
C LYS A 341 31.33 -14.21 9.26
N GLN A 342 31.83 -15.26 8.61
CA GLN A 342 31.11 -16.51 8.37
C GLN A 342 30.60 -17.20 9.66
N GLY A 343 29.39 -17.75 9.57
CA GLY A 343 28.74 -18.49 10.65
C GLY A 343 27.27 -18.79 10.38
N PHE A 344 26.55 -19.24 11.42
CA PHE A 344 25.12 -19.60 11.34
C PHE A 344 24.39 -19.36 12.67
N ALA A 345 23.06 -19.51 12.68
CA ALA A 345 22.24 -19.38 13.87
C ALA A 345 21.38 -20.62 14.13
N LYS A 346 21.02 -20.82 15.40
CA LYS A 346 20.13 -21.88 15.90
C LYS A 346 19.04 -21.25 16.75
N LEU A 347 17.78 -21.46 16.40
CA LEU A 347 16.63 -21.07 17.19
C LEU A 347 15.99 -22.32 17.82
N VAL A 348 15.91 -22.36 19.14
CA VAL A 348 15.26 -23.42 19.92
C VAL A 348 13.91 -22.92 20.40
N VAL A 349 12.85 -23.66 20.12
CA VAL A 349 11.50 -23.38 20.64
C VAL A 349 11.13 -24.46 21.65
N TYR A 350 10.67 -24.04 22.83
CA TYR A 350 10.31 -24.93 23.93
C TYR A 350 8.80 -25.16 24.02
N LYS A 351 8.39 -26.27 24.66
CA LYS A 351 6.97 -26.63 24.84
C LYS A 351 6.16 -25.62 25.67
N ASP A 352 6.82 -24.76 26.45
CA ASP A 352 6.17 -23.67 27.21
C ASP A 352 5.96 -22.40 26.36
N GLY A 353 6.27 -22.44 25.07
CA GLY A 353 6.17 -21.33 24.12
C GLY A 353 7.37 -20.39 24.11
N SER A 354 8.31 -20.51 25.06
CA SER A 354 9.54 -19.72 25.06
C SER A 354 10.47 -20.14 23.93
N SER A 355 11.35 -19.24 23.50
CA SER A 355 12.36 -19.54 22.49
C SER A 355 13.68 -18.84 22.74
N TRP A 356 14.76 -19.46 22.29
CA TRP A 356 16.13 -19.00 22.48
C TRP A 356 16.91 -19.10 21.18
N VAL A 357 17.64 -18.04 20.82
CA VAL A 357 18.58 -18.04 19.70
C VAL A 357 20.01 -18.21 20.19
N GLN A 358 20.82 -18.94 19.43
CA GLN A 358 22.28 -19.00 19.56
C GLN A 358 22.93 -18.72 18.21
N PHE A 359 24.00 -17.93 18.18
CA PHE A 359 24.80 -17.68 16.99
C PHE A 359 26.17 -18.33 17.11
N PHE A 360 26.66 -18.87 16.00
CA PHE A 360 27.93 -19.56 15.92
C PHE A 360 28.81 -18.90 14.87
N SER A 361 30.07 -18.64 15.21
CA SER A 361 31.12 -18.31 14.25
C SER A 361 31.65 -19.60 13.60
N ALA A 362 32.33 -19.43 12.47
CA ALA A 362 32.94 -20.53 11.72
C ALA A 362 34.45 -20.34 11.52
N GLU A 363 35.19 -19.97 12.57
CA GLU A 363 36.62 -19.71 12.44
C GLU A 363 37.38 -21.01 12.08
N ASN A 364 38.04 -21.01 10.90
CA ASN A 364 38.71 -22.19 10.32
C ASN A 364 37.80 -23.42 10.14
N GLY A 365 36.50 -23.21 9.94
CA GLY A 365 35.53 -24.29 9.76
C GLY A 365 35.21 -25.06 11.05
N GLU A 366 35.42 -24.46 12.21
CA GLU A 366 34.96 -24.95 13.51
C GLU A 366 33.82 -24.08 14.06
N PRO A 367 32.76 -24.67 14.63
CA PRO A 367 31.65 -23.92 15.22
C PRO A 367 31.98 -23.43 16.64
N GLU A 368 31.91 -22.13 16.90
CA GLU A 368 32.05 -21.54 18.25
C GLU A 368 30.84 -20.66 18.57
N ALA A 369 30.20 -20.89 19.72
CA ALA A 369 29.06 -20.10 20.15
C ALA A 369 29.48 -18.68 20.57
N MET A 370 28.90 -17.65 19.95
CA MET A 370 29.29 -16.25 20.15
C MET A 370 28.25 -15.43 20.89
N PHE A 371 26.96 -15.74 20.71
CA PHE A 371 25.85 -14.99 21.28
C PHE A 371 24.66 -15.89 21.54
N GLN A 372 23.86 -15.53 22.54
CA GLN A 372 22.57 -16.16 22.80
C GLN A 372 21.61 -15.21 23.50
N LYS A 373 20.31 -15.38 23.26
CA LYS A 373 19.27 -14.54 23.83
C LYS A 373 17.94 -15.27 23.89
N GLU A 374 17.17 -15.07 24.96
CA GLU A 374 15.75 -15.40 24.99
C GLU A 374 15.01 -14.47 24.03
N VAL A 375 14.35 -15.06 23.02
CA VAL A 375 13.65 -14.32 21.96
C VAL A 375 12.19 -14.08 22.37
N ILE A 376 11.51 -15.15 22.77
CA ILE A 376 10.13 -15.11 23.27
C ILE A 376 10.15 -15.67 24.71
N PRO A 377 9.57 -14.95 25.69
CA PRO A 377 9.47 -15.46 27.06
C PRO A 377 8.42 -16.58 27.17
N PRO A 378 8.43 -17.38 28.25
CA PRO A 378 7.41 -18.40 28.49
C PRO A 378 5.99 -17.84 28.49
N ASN A 379 5.02 -18.67 28.12
CA ASN A 379 3.60 -18.31 28.18
C ASN A 379 3.24 -17.79 29.58
N LYS A 380 2.48 -16.68 29.63
CA LYS A 380 1.94 -16.18 30.89
C LYS A 380 1.08 -17.28 31.55
N PRO A 381 1.09 -17.38 32.90
CA PRO A 381 0.17 -18.25 33.60
C PRO A 381 -1.27 -17.88 33.24
N ASP A 382 -2.16 -18.87 33.21
CA ASP A 382 -3.57 -18.65 32.93
C ASP A 382 -4.16 -17.62 33.91
N PHE A 383 -5.12 -16.82 33.42
CA PHE A 383 -5.92 -15.91 34.24
C PHE A 383 -6.36 -16.63 35.52
N ASP A 384 -6.22 -16.00 36.69
CA ASP A 384 -6.61 -16.64 37.95
C ASP A 384 -8.13 -16.81 37.99
N ILE A 385 -8.59 -17.97 37.53
CA ILE A 385 -10.01 -18.33 37.51
C ILE A 385 -10.52 -18.74 38.90
N SER A 386 -9.64 -18.92 39.90
CA SER A 386 -10.03 -19.38 41.23
C SER A 386 -10.89 -18.36 41.99
N THR A 387 -10.69 -17.07 41.68
CA THR A 387 -11.43 -15.95 42.29
C THR A 387 -12.73 -15.61 41.56
N LEU A 388 -13.03 -16.25 40.42
CA LEU A 388 -14.23 -15.97 39.65
C LEU A 388 -15.48 -16.64 40.26
N PRO A 389 -16.63 -15.96 40.27
CA PRO A 389 -17.87 -16.49 40.84
C PRO A 389 -18.41 -17.69 40.04
N ASP A 390 -19.10 -18.60 40.74
CA ASP A 390 -19.70 -19.81 40.16
C ASP A 390 -21.18 -19.64 39.79
N SER A 391 -21.79 -18.52 40.16
CA SER A 391 -23.21 -18.23 39.90
C SER A 391 -23.41 -16.79 39.45
N PHE A 392 -24.30 -16.60 38.48
CA PHE A 392 -24.60 -15.29 37.89
C PHE A 392 -26.13 -15.06 37.87
N PRO A 393 -26.60 -13.79 37.91
CA PRO A 393 -28.01 -13.49 37.73
C PRO A 393 -28.47 -13.87 36.30
N ASN A 394 -29.75 -14.14 36.10
CA ASN A 394 -30.29 -14.50 34.77
C ASN A 394 -30.24 -13.33 33.77
N THR A 395 -30.31 -12.09 34.27
CA THR A 395 -30.29 -10.86 33.48
C THR A 395 -29.44 -9.80 34.17
N VAL A 396 -28.94 -8.85 33.40
CA VAL A 396 -28.18 -7.69 33.88
C VAL A 396 -28.60 -6.44 33.11
N GLU A 397 -28.60 -5.29 33.79
CA GLU A 397 -28.71 -3.99 33.12
C GLU A 397 -27.31 -3.50 32.75
N VAL A 398 -27.07 -3.35 31.44
CA VAL A 398 -25.75 -2.99 30.90
C VAL A 398 -25.92 -2.18 29.61
N SER A 399 -24.92 -1.36 29.30
CA SER A 399 -24.82 -0.59 28.06
C SER A 399 -23.51 -0.95 27.34
N ILE A 400 -23.39 -0.58 26.06
CA ILE A 400 -22.15 -0.85 25.28
C ILE A 400 -21.06 0.13 25.72
N TYR A 401 -21.43 1.41 25.82
CA TYR A 401 -20.59 2.49 26.32
C TYR A 401 -21.13 3.02 27.65
N SER A 402 -20.28 3.64 28.45
CA SER A 402 -20.70 4.46 29.59
C SER A 402 -21.38 5.75 29.10
N LYS A 403 -22.16 6.41 29.98
CA LYS A 403 -22.79 7.69 29.61
C LYS A 403 -21.74 8.77 29.34
N GLU A 404 -20.64 8.77 30.10
CA GLU A 404 -19.51 9.70 29.97
C GLU A 404 -18.86 9.63 28.58
N GLU A 405 -18.74 8.43 27.99
CA GLU A 405 -18.17 8.27 26.64
C GLU A 405 -19.06 8.87 25.54
N THR A 406 -20.38 8.86 25.75
CA THR A 406 -21.38 9.32 24.78
C THR A 406 -21.86 10.76 25.00
N ASP A 407 -21.56 11.36 26.15
CA ASP A 407 -22.00 12.71 26.50
C ASP A 407 -21.13 13.74 25.77
N LYS A 408 -21.72 14.46 24.82
CA LYS A 408 -21.03 15.44 23.98
C LYS A 408 -21.75 16.79 24.05
N THR A 409 -21.02 17.87 23.80
CA THR A 409 -21.60 19.23 23.75
C THR A 409 -22.36 19.45 22.44
N ASP A 410 -23.39 20.29 22.43
CA ASP A 410 -24.14 20.67 21.21
C ASP A 410 -23.24 21.10 20.04
N PHE A 411 -22.12 21.78 20.33
CA PHE A 411 -21.15 22.18 19.30
C PHE A 411 -20.43 20.97 18.65
N PHE A 412 -20.12 19.96 19.44
CA PHE A 412 -19.50 18.72 18.96
C PHE A 412 -20.50 17.97 18.05
N GLU A 413 -21.75 17.84 18.49
CA GLU A 413 -22.81 17.18 17.73
C GLU A 413 -23.12 17.92 16.42
N ALA A 414 -23.14 19.26 16.42
CA ALA A 414 -23.31 20.04 15.20
C ALA A 414 -22.19 19.81 14.15
N ILE A 415 -20.96 19.57 14.61
CA ILE A 415 -19.80 19.32 13.73
C ILE A 415 -19.74 17.86 13.27
N TRP A 416 -19.92 16.92 14.20
CA TRP A 416 -19.65 15.48 14.00
C TRP A 416 -20.90 14.61 13.85
N GLY A 417 -22.09 15.22 13.90
CA GLY A 417 -23.38 14.53 13.83
C GLY A 417 -23.88 14.14 15.21
N GLU A 418 -25.19 13.92 15.34
CA GLU A 418 -25.83 13.36 16.55
C GLU A 418 -25.61 11.84 16.64
N ASN A 419 -25.51 11.15 15.49
CA ASN A 419 -25.34 9.70 15.39
C ASN A 419 -26.35 8.92 16.28
N TYR A 420 -26.01 7.71 16.75
CA TYR A 420 -26.81 6.92 17.70
C TYR A 420 -26.18 6.88 19.12
N ARG A 421 -25.46 7.94 19.54
CA ARG A 421 -24.72 7.96 20.82
C ARG A 421 -25.56 7.56 22.02
N ASP A 422 -26.77 8.12 22.13
CA ASP A 422 -27.67 7.83 23.24
C ASP A 422 -28.09 6.35 23.31
N VAL A 423 -28.16 5.66 22.16
CA VAL A 423 -28.47 4.22 22.11
C VAL A 423 -27.30 3.38 22.65
N TYR A 424 -26.05 3.80 22.44
CA TYR A 424 -24.86 3.09 22.90
C TYR A 424 -24.69 3.13 24.42
N SER A 425 -25.10 4.22 25.09
CA SER A 425 -25.04 4.37 26.55
C SER A 425 -26.35 4.07 27.27
N LYS A 426 -27.45 3.80 26.54
CA LYS A 426 -28.70 3.34 27.14
C LYS A 426 -28.53 1.96 27.75
N LYS A 427 -28.86 1.82 29.03
CA LYS A 427 -28.88 0.52 29.70
C LYS A 427 -30.04 -0.31 29.16
N ILE A 428 -29.75 -1.55 28.78
CA ILE A 428 -30.73 -2.54 28.35
C ILE A 428 -30.71 -3.73 29.30
N THR A 429 -31.84 -4.42 29.40
CA THR A 429 -31.90 -5.71 30.10
C THR A 429 -31.38 -6.83 29.19
N ALA A 430 -30.14 -7.28 29.41
CA ALA A 430 -29.52 -8.36 28.64
C ALA A 430 -29.55 -9.70 29.41
N LYS A 431 -29.69 -10.80 28.67
CA LYS A 431 -29.56 -12.16 29.25
C LYS A 431 -28.11 -12.47 29.53
N VAL A 432 -27.82 -12.95 30.74
CA VAL A 432 -26.47 -13.39 31.11
C VAL A 432 -26.29 -14.83 30.65
N ALA A 433 -25.16 -15.13 30.02
CA ALA A 433 -24.82 -16.49 29.59
C ALA A 433 -23.35 -16.82 29.87
N THR A 434 -23.08 -18.05 30.27
CA THR A 434 -21.74 -18.60 30.41
C THR A 434 -21.52 -19.68 29.34
N LEU A 435 -20.28 -19.82 28.87
CA LEU A 435 -19.97 -20.71 27.75
C LEU A 435 -20.17 -22.20 28.09
N ASP A 436 -20.07 -22.60 29.36
CA ASP A 436 -20.27 -23.97 29.81
C ASP A 436 -21.74 -24.45 29.71
N THR A 437 -22.70 -23.52 29.76
CA THR A 437 -24.14 -23.85 29.74
C THR A 437 -24.83 -23.44 28.43
N LEU A 438 -24.38 -22.35 27.81
CA LEU A 438 -24.96 -21.82 26.58
C LEU A 438 -24.87 -22.87 25.45
N TYR A 439 -25.98 -23.10 24.74
CA TYR A 439 -26.13 -24.16 23.72
C TYR A 439 -25.69 -25.57 24.16
N GLY A 440 -25.74 -25.87 25.48
CA GLY A 440 -25.32 -27.16 26.02
C GLY A 440 -23.80 -27.30 26.25
N GLY A 441 -23.07 -26.19 26.16
CA GLY A 441 -21.62 -26.09 26.37
C GLY A 441 -20.87 -25.79 25.08
N LEU A 442 -20.09 -24.70 25.10
CA LEU A 442 -19.27 -24.18 24.01
C LEU A 442 -17.79 -24.26 24.35
N GLU A 443 -16.98 -24.60 23.36
CA GLU A 443 -15.52 -24.59 23.44
C GLU A 443 -14.96 -23.38 22.68
N VAL A 444 -13.95 -22.70 23.24
CA VAL A 444 -13.26 -21.61 22.54
C VAL A 444 -12.18 -22.19 21.64
N VAL A 445 -12.34 -22.06 20.32
CA VAL A 445 -11.37 -22.55 19.32
C VAL A 445 -10.16 -21.62 19.24
N ARG A 446 -10.41 -20.33 18.97
CA ARG A 446 -9.39 -19.28 18.84
C ARG A 446 -10.02 -17.90 18.85
N LYS A 447 -9.21 -16.85 18.97
CA LYS A 447 -9.68 -15.49 18.70
C LYS A 447 -9.98 -15.35 17.20
N GLY A 448 -11.03 -14.59 16.89
CA GLY A 448 -11.33 -14.14 15.54
C GLY A 448 -11.37 -12.61 15.51
N GLY A 449 -11.86 -12.05 14.41
CA GLY A 449 -12.12 -10.63 14.29
C GLY A 449 -11.50 -10.04 13.04
N GLY A 450 -12.21 -9.06 12.47
CA GLY A 450 -11.69 -8.22 11.39
C GLY A 450 -10.84 -7.07 11.94
N HIS A 451 -10.77 -5.98 11.20
CA HIS A 451 -9.98 -4.79 11.55
C HIS A 451 -10.52 -3.96 12.73
N GLN A 452 -11.72 -4.27 13.24
CA GLN A 452 -12.43 -3.42 14.23
C GLN A 452 -13.07 -4.20 15.38
N THR A 453 -13.39 -5.48 15.18
CA THR A 453 -14.28 -6.24 16.07
C THR A 453 -13.49 -7.35 16.75
N ARG A 454 -13.45 -7.33 18.08
CA ARG A 454 -12.94 -8.44 18.89
C ARG A 454 -13.96 -9.57 18.86
N SER A 455 -13.53 -10.77 18.45
CA SER A 455 -14.42 -11.93 18.48
C SER A 455 -13.72 -13.22 18.92
N LEU A 456 -14.49 -14.20 19.34
CA LEU A 456 -14.06 -15.59 19.55
C LEU A 456 -14.78 -16.51 18.57
N ARG A 457 -14.03 -17.47 18.00
CA ARG A 457 -14.60 -18.62 17.30
C ARG A 457 -14.90 -19.68 18.35
N LEU A 458 -16.17 -20.04 18.45
CA LEU A 458 -16.68 -21.03 19.39
C LEU A 458 -17.12 -22.29 18.67
N LYS A 459 -17.12 -23.42 19.36
CA LYS A 459 -17.51 -24.73 18.81
C LYS A 459 -18.54 -25.41 19.73
N LEU A 460 -19.59 -25.93 19.11
CA LEU A 460 -20.63 -26.76 19.71
C LEU A 460 -20.14 -28.21 19.84
N LYS A 461 -20.79 -28.99 20.70
CA LYS A 461 -20.48 -30.42 20.90
C LYS A 461 -20.64 -31.27 19.63
N ASP A 462 -21.51 -30.86 18.72
CA ASP A 462 -21.73 -31.52 17.42
C ASP A 462 -20.73 -31.08 16.34
N GLY A 463 -19.79 -30.19 16.68
CA GLY A 463 -18.76 -29.70 15.77
C GLY A 463 -19.11 -28.42 15.01
N ARG A 464 -20.36 -27.95 15.08
CA ARG A 464 -20.78 -26.67 14.50
C ARG A 464 -20.12 -25.50 15.20
N GLU A 465 -19.93 -24.40 14.48
CA GLU A 465 -19.19 -23.26 15.01
C GLU A 465 -20.02 -21.97 15.09
N LEU A 466 -19.68 -21.13 16.05
CA LEU A 466 -20.31 -19.83 16.26
C LEU A 466 -19.25 -18.74 16.28
N ASN A 467 -19.63 -17.53 15.90
CA ASN A 467 -18.83 -16.34 16.18
C ASN A 467 -19.47 -15.60 17.35
N MET A 468 -18.69 -15.33 18.39
CA MET A 468 -19.05 -14.44 19.48
C MET A 468 -18.33 -13.11 19.28
N ARG A 469 -19.06 -12.05 18.91
CA ARG A 469 -18.53 -10.74 18.54
C ARG A 469 -18.89 -9.70 19.58
N ALA A 470 -17.90 -8.97 20.10
CA ALA A 470 -18.16 -7.86 21.01
C ALA A 470 -18.93 -6.75 20.29
N LEU A 471 -19.94 -6.16 20.95
CA LEU A 471 -20.61 -4.98 20.42
C LEU A 471 -19.76 -3.71 20.56
N ARG A 472 -18.92 -3.65 21.60
CA ARG A 472 -17.91 -2.60 21.74
C ARG A 472 -16.79 -2.82 20.72
N LYS A 473 -16.66 -1.88 19.79
CA LYS A 473 -15.60 -1.88 18.77
C LYS A 473 -14.25 -1.52 19.38
N SER A 474 -13.19 -1.96 18.73
CA SER A 474 -11.81 -1.63 19.11
C SER A 474 -11.27 -0.53 18.20
N ALA A 475 -11.26 0.70 18.71
CA ALA A 475 -10.69 1.83 17.99
C ALA A 475 -9.19 1.67 17.76
N THR A 476 -8.45 1.15 18.73
CA THR A 476 -7.00 0.90 18.60
C THR A 476 -6.68 -0.15 17.52
N GLN A 477 -7.52 -1.19 17.38
CA GLN A 477 -7.39 -2.16 16.29
C GLN A 477 -7.67 -1.52 14.93
N TYR A 478 -8.69 -0.66 14.81
CA TYR A 478 -9.01 0.04 13.57
C TYR A 478 -7.94 1.02 13.13
N ILE A 479 -7.43 1.84 14.06
CA ILE A 479 -6.38 2.82 13.80
C ILE A 479 -5.17 2.14 13.16
N GLN A 480 -4.71 1.04 13.74
CA GLN A 480 -3.53 0.33 13.24
C GLN A 480 -3.79 -0.41 11.92
N THR A 481 -4.96 -1.05 11.78
CA THR A 481 -5.21 -1.95 10.63
C THR A 481 -5.78 -1.24 9.40
N VAL A 482 -6.46 -0.09 9.58
CA VAL A 482 -7.14 0.64 8.51
C VAL A 482 -6.57 2.04 8.27
N VAL A 483 -6.29 2.82 9.32
CA VAL A 483 -5.85 4.22 9.19
C VAL A 483 -4.35 4.29 8.91
N PHE A 484 -3.53 3.61 9.72
CA PHE A 484 -2.07 3.60 9.60
C PHE A 484 -1.58 2.21 9.19
N LYS A 485 -1.90 1.86 7.94
CA LYS A 485 -1.61 0.54 7.35
C LYS A 485 -0.14 0.21 7.20
N ASP A 486 0.69 1.24 7.17
CA ASP A 486 2.11 1.18 6.85
C ASP A 486 2.99 1.80 7.95
N ASN A 487 2.38 2.30 9.03
CA ASN A 487 3.07 2.91 10.17
C ASN A 487 2.55 2.29 11.48
N PHE A 488 3.45 1.81 12.34
CA PHE A 488 3.06 1.25 13.64
C PHE A 488 2.78 2.37 14.65
N ILE A 489 1.56 2.41 15.21
CA ILE A 489 1.13 3.45 16.17
C ILE A 489 0.30 2.87 17.34
N LYS A 490 0.23 1.53 17.46
CA LYS A 490 -0.53 0.86 18.52
C LYS A 490 0.02 1.30 19.89
N ASN A 491 -0.87 1.80 20.75
CA ASN A 491 -0.66 2.43 22.07
C ASN A 491 -0.43 3.96 22.09
N GLU A 492 -0.15 4.64 20.98
CA GLU A 492 -0.10 6.13 21.03
C GLU A 492 -1.49 6.76 21.09
N PHE A 493 -2.54 5.97 20.86
CA PHE A 493 -3.93 6.43 20.78
C PHE A 493 -4.82 5.94 21.91
N ASP A 494 -4.34 5.06 22.78
CA ASP A 494 -5.12 4.58 23.92
C ASP A 494 -5.45 5.76 24.86
N GLU A 495 -6.70 5.83 25.30
CA GLU A 495 -7.29 6.88 26.15
C GLU A 495 -7.14 8.29 25.54
N THR A 496 -7.36 8.41 24.22
CA THR A 496 -7.26 9.70 23.51
C THR A 496 -8.56 10.14 22.86
N ILE A 497 -8.67 11.43 22.59
CA ILE A 497 -9.79 11.99 21.83
C ILE A 497 -9.89 11.39 20.41
N VAL A 498 -8.81 10.83 19.85
CA VAL A 498 -8.87 10.11 18.55
C VAL A 498 -9.50 8.73 18.72
N GLU A 499 -9.18 8.02 19.80
CA GLU A 499 -9.89 6.80 20.17
C GLU A 499 -11.37 7.12 20.41
N ASP A 500 -11.66 8.16 21.19
CA ASP A 500 -13.03 8.63 21.43
C ASP A 500 -13.73 8.98 20.12
N LEU A 501 -13.08 9.70 19.20
CA LEU A 501 -13.64 10.08 17.90
C LEU A 501 -13.91 8.87 16.99
N ILE A 502 -13.10 7.81 17.09
CA ILE A 502 -13.33 6.58 16.34
C ILE A 502 -14.44 5.74 16.98
N LEU A 503 -14.46 5.65 18.31
CA LEU A 503 -15.58 5.05 19.04
C LEU A 503 -16.89 5.81 18.76
N ASP A 504 -16.81 7.14 18.65
CA ASP A 504 -17.87 8.05 18.26
C ASP A 504 -18.32 7.83 16.81
N PHE A 505 -17.37 7.69 15.89
CA PHE A 505 -17.64 7.32 14.50
C PHE A 505 -18.41 5.99 14.40
N TYR A 506 -18.10 5.00 15.26
CA TYR A 506 -18.87 3.76 15.31
C TYR A 506 -20.30 3.92 15.81
N THR A 507 -20.61 5.01 16.52
CA THR A 507 -21.99 5.31 16.92
C THR A 507 -22.88 5.69 15.74
N ALA A 508 -22.32 5.93 14.55
CA ALA A 508 -23.10 6.16 13.33
C ALA A 508 -23.93 4.92 12.92
N ALA A 509 -23.50 3.70 13.26
CA ALA A 509 -24.27 2.49 12.96
C ALA A 509 -25.13 2.08 14.16
N HIS A 510 -26.37 1.62 13.91
CA HIS A 510 -27.28 1.26 14.99
C HIS A 510 -26.86 -0.05 15.67
N PRO A 511 -26.53 -0.05 16.98
CA PRO A 511 -25.76 -1.13 17.62
C PRO A 511 -26.49 -2.48 17.74
N TYR A 512 -27.82 -2.46 17.68
CA TYR A 512 -28.67 -3.65 17.85
C TYR A 512 -29.44 -4.03 16.58
N ALA A 513 -29.16 -3.40 15.44
CA ALA A 513 -29.96 -3.59 14.24
C ALA A 513 -29.88 -5.01 13.66
N PHE A 514 -28.81 -5.76 13.98
CA PHE A 514 -28.68 -7.18 13.64
C PHE A 514 -29.83 -8.05 14.18
N LEU A 515 -30.55 -7.63 15.22
CA LEU A 515 -31.71 -8.37 15.75
C LEU A 515 -32.97 -8.21 14.87
N VAL A 516 -33.03 -7.16 14.05
CA VAL A 516 -34.17 -6.86 13.15
C VAL A 516 -34.04 -7.66 11.85
N VAL A 517 -32.81 -7.80 11.35
CA VAL A 517 -32.52 -8.33 10.00
C VAL A 517 -33.04 -9.75 9.75
N PRO A 518 -32.97 -10.73 10.68
CA PRO A 518 -33.44 -12.10 10.41
C PRO A 518 -34.91 -12.17 9.97
N LYS A 519 -35.81 -11.46 10.67
CA LYS A 519 -37.24 -11.44 10.34
C LYS A 519 -37.51 -10.82 8.97
N LEU A 520 -36.80 -9.74 8.65
CA LEU A 520 -36.88 -9.12 7.33
C LEU A 520 -36.30 -10.04 6.25
N SER A 521 -35.26 -10.81 6.57
CA SER A 521 -34.60 -11.76 5.65
C SER A 521 -35.49 -12.97 5.34
N ASP A 522 -36.21 -13.49 6.34
CA ASP A 522 -37.23 -14.54 6.17
C ASP A 522 -38.30 -14.11 5.15
N ALA A 523 -38.88 -12.91 5.33
CA ALA A 523 -39.86 -12.36 4.40
C ALA A 523 -39.27 -12.08 3.02
N ALA A 524 -38.03 -11.58 2.98
CA ALA A 524 -37.27 -11.39 1.75
C ALA A 524 -36.81 -12.70 1.10
N GLN A 525 -36.98 -13.86 1.74
CA GLN A 525 -36.43 -15.15 1.30
C GLN A 525 -34.93 -15.06 0.95
N VAL A 526 -34.16 -14.42 1.84
CA VAL A 526 -32.70 -14.32 1.76
C VAL A 526 -32.12 -15.18 2.88
N LEU A 527 -31.16 -16.07 2.57
CA LEU A 527 -30.50 -16.89 3.58
C LEU A 527 -29.79 -15.99 4.61
N HIS A 528 -29.82 -16.36 5.89
CA HIS A 528 -29.27 -15.51 6.96
C HIS A 528 -28.81 -16.30 8.19
N THR A 529 -27.96 -15.67 8.99
CA THR A 529 -27.64 -16.13 10.36
C THR A 529 -28.72 -15.67 11.35
N ASN A 530 -28.72 -16.21 12.56
CA ASN A 530 -29.67 -15.89 13.64
C ASN A 530 -28.92 -15.30 14.85
N PRO A 531 -28.38 -14.08 14.72
CA PRO A 531 -27.64 -13.45 15.79
C PRO A 531 -28.49 -13.25 17.05
N LYS A 532 -27.91 -13.52 18.20
CA LYS A 532 -28.53 -13.32 19.51
C LYS A 532 -27.63 -12.48 20.42
N LEU A 533 -28.28 -11.68 21.27
CA LEU A 533 -27.62 -10.80 22.23
C LEU A 533 -27.45 -11.49 23.59
N TYR A 534 -26.22 -11.48 24.11
CA TYR A 534 -25.89 -11.98 25.43
C TYR A 534 -24.90 -11.06 26.15
N TYR A 535 -25.01 -10.99 27.47
CA TYR A 535 -23.93 -10.51 28.32
C TYR A 535 -23.09 -11.70 28.78
N ILE A 536 -21.79 -11.67 28.51
CA ILE A 536 -20.86 -12.75 28.89
C ILE A 536 -20.02 -12.24 30.07
N PRO A 537 -20.26 -12.72 31.30
CA PRO A 537 -19.47 -12.30 32.46
C PRO A 537 -18.09 -12.97 32.44
N LYS A 538 -17.16 -12.46 33.26
CA LYS A 538 -15.93 -13.21 33.54
C LYS A 538 -16.29 -14.51 34.29
N HIS A 539 -15.94 -15.66 33.73
CA HIS A 539 -16.29 -16.98 34.26
C HIS A 539 -15.21 -18.03 33.98
N LYS A 540 -15.18 -19.10 34.76
CA LYS A 540 -14.09 -20.10 34.75
C LYS A 540 -13.88 -20.75 33.38
N HIS A 541 -14.96 -21.08 32.67
CA HIS A 541 -14.91 -21.75 31.35
C HIS A 541 -14.34 -20.88 30.22
N LEU A 542 -14.29 -19.55 30.39
CA LEU A 542 -13.64 -18.64 29.45
C LEU A 542 -12.10 -18.70 29.56
N GLY A 543 -11.57 -19.26 30.66
CA GLY A 543 -10.14 -19.50 30.87
C GLY A 543 -9.29 -18.24 30.68
N LYS A 544 -8.19 -18.39 29.92
CA LYS A 544 -7.28 -17.28 29.55
C LYS A 544 -7.94 -16.13 28.79
N TYR A 545 -9.12 -16.32 28.20
CA TYR A 545 -9.81 -15.29 27.43
C TYR A 545 -10.59 -14.29 28.31
N ASN A 546 -10.66 -14.51 29.64
CA ASN A 546 -11.35 -13.60 30.57
C ASN A 546 -10.79 -12.16 30.58
N ASP A 547 -9.51 -11.97 30.26
CA ASP A 547 -8.89 -10.64 30.23
C ASP A 547 -9.51 -9.75 29.15
N GLU A 548 -9.79 -10.32 27.98
CA GLU A 548 -10.23 -9.57 26.81
C GLU A 548 -11.73 -9.77 26.50
N TYR A 549 -12.32 -10.92 26.87
CA TYR A 549 -13.65 -11.30 26.39
C TYR A 549 -14.73 -11.43 27.47
N GLY A 550 -14.40 -11.17 28.73
CA GLY A 550 -15.35 -11.28 29.84
C GLY A 550 -15.80 -9.92 30.38
N GLY A 551 -17.10 -9.77 30.60
CA GLY A 551 -17.72 -8.61 31.22
C GLY A 551 -18.45 -7.66 30.26
N GLU A 552 -18.81 -8.09 29.05
CA GLU A 552 -19.36 -7.21 28.00
C GLU A 552 -20.55 -7.83 27.25
N LEU A 553 -21.18 -7.02 26.38
CA LEU A 553 -22.24 -7.45 25.46
C LEU A 553 -21.66 -8.06 24.18
N TYR A 554 -22.22 -9.20 23.79
CA TYR A 554 -21.82 -9.96 22.62
C TYR A 554 -23.01 -10.29 21.73
N MET A 555 -22.81 -10.17 20.43
CA MET A 555 -23.61 -10.85 19.43
C MET A 555 -23.02 -12.24 19.19
N ILE A 556 -23.83 -13.28 19.34
CA ILE A 556 -23.45 -14.66 19.02
C ILE A 556 -24.31 -15.14 17.85
N GLU A 557 -23.65 -15.55 16.78
CA GLU A 557 -24.29 -16.02 15.55
C GLU A 557 -23.60 -17.27 14.98
N GLU A 558 -24.32 -17.99 14.13
CA GLU A 558 -23.78 -19.09 13.34
C GLU A 558 -22.62 -18.62 12.47
N ARG A 559 -21.61 -19.49 12.33
CA ARG A 559 -20.54 -19.31 11.36
C ARG A 559 -20.80 -20.27 10.18
N PRO A 560 -21.44 -19.80 9.08
CA PRO A 560 -21.77 -20.67 7.95
C PRO A 560 -20.50 -21.14 7.24
N GLU A 561 -20.10 -22.38 7.51
CA GLU A 561 -19.02 -23.16 6.87
C GLU A 561 -19.56 -24.59 6.70
N ASP A 562 -18.78 -25.54 6.17
CA ASP A 562 -19.21 -26.90 5.79
C ASP A 562 -19.98 -27.66 6.90
N ASN A 563 -19.66 -27.39 8.17
CA ASN A 563 -20.34 -27.98 9.32
C ASN A 563 -21.81 -27.55 9.48
N TYR A 564 -22.29 -26.59 8.68
CA TYR A 564 -23.68 -26.14 8.62
C TYR A 564 -24.42 -26.51 7.32
N SER A 565 -23.80 -27.27 6.41
CA SER A 565 -24.41 -27.65 5.12
C SER A 565 -25.87 -28.11 5.27
N ASN A 566 -26.14 -29.05 6.18
CA ASN A 566 -27.50 -29.60 6.39
C ASN A 566 -28.44 -28.77 7.30
N ASP A 567 -28.17 -27.48 7.54
CA ASP A 567 -29.04 -26.63 8.37
C ASP A 567 -30.16 -25.97 7.56
N ARG A 568 -31.36 -25.90 8.14
CA ARG A 568 -32.53 -25.29 7.51
C ARG A 568 -32.31 -23.82 7.15
N ASN A 569 -31.58 -23.07 8.00
CA ASN A 569 -31.37 -21.63 7.82
C ASN A 569 -30.49 -21.31 6.60
N PHE A 570 -29.73 -22.30 6.11
CA PHE A 570 -28.92 -22.21 4.91
C PHE A 570 -29.50 -23.03 3.75
N GLY A 571 -30.77 -23.45 3.87
CA GLY A 571 -31.52 -24.12 2.82
C GLY A 571 -31.28 -25.63 2.72
N TYR A 572 -30.65 -26.27 3.71
CA TYR A 572 -30.15 -27.66 3.62
C TYR A 572 -29.18 -27.83 2.43
N ALA A 573 -28.16 -26.98 2.40
CA ALA A 573 -27.09 -27.01 1.41
C ALA A 573 -26.29 -28.32 1.48
N ASP A 574 -25.70 -28.72 0.36
CA ASP A 574 -24.76 -29.85 0.32
C ASP A 574 -23.39 -29.42 0.85
N ASP A 575 -23.02 -28.16 0.66
CA ASP A 575 -21.73 -27.57 1.08
C ASP A 575 -21.84 -26.05 1.32
N ILE A 576 -20.86 -25.41 1.99
CA ILE A 576 -20.81 -23.96 2.19
C ILE A 576 -19.42 -23.38 1.94
N GLU A 577 -19.32 -22.50 0.95
CA GLU A 577 -18.04 -22.03 0.43
C GLU A 577 -17.78 -20.54 0.67
N SER A 578 -16.51 -20.13 0.63
CA SER A 578 -16.14 -18.71 0.67
C SER A 578 -16.28 -18.05 -0.71
N THR A 579 -16.43 -16.72 -0.73
CA THR A 579 -16.52 -15.97 -1.99
C THR A 579 -15.30 -16.16 -2.89
N HIS A 580 -14.12 -16.35 -2.30
CA HIS A 580 -12.91 -16.58 -3.08
C HIS A 580 -12.96 -17.93 -3.79
N ASP A 581 -13.30 -18.99 -3.06
CA ASP A 581 -13.45 -20.34 -3.61
C ASP A 581 -14.48 -20.36 -4.74
N ILE A 582 -15.57 -19.61 -4.58
CA ILE A 582 -16.57 -19.45 -5.65
C ILE A 582 -15.99 -18.78 -6.89
N ILE A 583 -15.24 -17.67 -6.75
CA ILE A 583 -14.62 -16.99 -7.89
C ILE A 583 -13.64 -17.91 -8.63
N GLU A 584 -12.92 -18.78 -7.91
CA GLU A 584 -12.04 -19.78 -8.53
C GLU A 584 -12.83 -20.91 -9.20
N LYS A 585 -13.83 -21.47 -8.53
CA LYS A 585 -14.67 -22.55 -9.06
C LYS A 585 -15.40 -22.16 -10.33
N ILE A 586 -16.05 -20.99 -10.37
CA ILE A 586 -16.77 -20.51 -11.57
C ILE A 586 -15.86 -20.22 -12.76
N ARG A 587 -14.55 -20.05 -12.52
CA ARG A 587 -13.54 -19.96 -13.57
C ARG A 587 -13.06 -21.34 -13.99
N LYS A 588 -12.94 -22.27 -13.06
CA LYS A 588 -12.43 -23.62 -13.33
C LYS A 588 -13.32 -24.47 -14.25
N ASP A 589 -14.64 -24.39 -14.11
CA ASP A 589 -15.56 -25.29 -14.81
C ASP A 589 -16.97 -24.70 -14.99
N GLU A 590 -17.64 -25.06 -16.09
CA GLU A 590 -19.02 -24.68 -16.40
C GLU A 590 -20.09 -25.25 -15.46
N GLU A 591 -19.78 -26.33 -14.71
CA GLU A 591 -20.73 -26.96 -13.76
C GLU A 591 -21.07 -26.05 -12.57
N TYR A 592 -20.20 -25.09 -12.24
CA TYR A 592 -20.37 -24.20 -11.09
C TYR A 592 -21.19 -22.96 -11.47
N LYS A 593 -22.41 -22.83 -10.91
CA LYS A 593 -23.37 -21.79 -11.29
C LYS A 593 -23.81 -20.96 -10.11
N ILE A 594 -24.02 -19.66 -10.32
CA ILE A 594 -24.57 -18.75 -9.31
C ILE A 594 -26.09 -18.66 -9.47
N ASP A 595 -26.83 -18.75 -8.36
CA ASP A 595 -28.24 -18.36 -8.30
C ASP A 595 -28.33 -16.83 -8.35
N GLU A 596 -28.20 -16.28 -9.56
CA GLU A 596 -28.15 -14.83 -9.76
C GLU A 596 -29.43 -14.12 -9.31
N VAL A 597 -30.60 -14.79 -9.40
CA VAL A 597 -31.89 -14.22 -8.95
C VAL A 597 -31.87 -14.03 -7.43
N ALA A 598 -31.45 -15.05 -6.68
CA ALA A 598 -31.30 -14.94 -5.23
C ALA A 598 -30.24 -13.89 -4.83
N PHE A 599 -29.15 -13.80 -5.59
CA PHE A 599 -28.12 -12.80 -5.33
C PHE A 599 -28.60 -11.37 -5.59
N VAL A 600 -29.28 -11.11 -6.72
CA VAL A 600 -29.94 -9.82 -7.01
C VAL A 600 -30.91 -9.42 -5.90
N ARG A 601 -31.71 -10.38 -5.40
CA ARG A 601 -32.63 -10.15 -4.28
C ARG A 601 -31.89 -9.74 -3.01
N ALA A 602 -30.82 -10.45 -2.65
CA ALA A 602 -29.99 -10.11 -1.50
C ALA A 602 -29.38 -8.71 -1.63
N ARG A 603 -28.87 -8.33 -2.82
CA ARG A 603 -28.29 -7.00 -3.05
C ARG A 603 -29.32 -5.87 -2.98
N LEU A 604 -30.54 -6.07 -3.48
CA LEU A 604 -31.63 -5.11 -3.30
C LEU A 604 -32.05 -4.97 -1.84
N PHE A 605 -32.06 -6.08 -1.11
CA PHE A 605 -32.32 -6.09 0.32
C PHE A 605 -31.23 -5.31 1.09
N ASP A 606 -29.96 -5.43 0.71
CA ASP A 606 -28.87 -4.63 1.29
C ASP A 606 -29.11 -3.12 1.11
N MET A 607 -29.55 -2.69 -0.08
CA MET A 607 -29.85 -1.29 -0.36
C MET A 607 -31.07 -0.79 0.43
N LEU A 608 -32.07 -1.65 0.62
CA LEU A 608 -33.24 -1.37 1.46
C LEU A 608 -32.84 -1.11 2.92
N LEU A 609 -31.92 -1.92 3.45
CA LEU A 609 -31.39 -1.75 4.82
C LEU A 609 -30.33 -0.64 4.93
N GLY A 610 -29.75 -0.21 3.81
CA GLY A 610 -28.65 0.76 3.78
C GLY A 610 -27.31 0.16 4.21
N ASP A 611 -27.09 -1.12 3.92
CA ASP A 611 -25.85 -1.84 4.24
C ASP A 611 -24.75 -1.49 3.23
N TRP A 612 -23.88 -0.56 3.59
CA TRP A 612 -22.90 0.07 2.69
C TRP A 612 -21.57 -0.68 2.59
N ASP A 613 -21.26 -1.57 3.54
CA ASP A 613 -19.96 -2.20 3.69
C ASP A 613 -19.89 -3.60 3.06
N ARG A 614 -20.70 -3.88 2.04
CA ARG A 614 -20.87 -5.24 1.50
C ARG A 614 -19.69 -5.81 0.70
N HIS A 615 -18.56 -6.08 1.36
CA HIS A 615 -17.36 -6.66 0.77
C HIS A 615 -17.36 -8.20 0.76
N GLN A 616 -16.40 -8.81 0.06
CA GLN A 616 -16.37 -10.25 -0.26
C GLN A 616 -16.42 -11.19 0.97
N ASP A 617 -15.86 -10.79 2.11
CA ASP A 617 -15.81 -11.64 3.30
C ASP A 617 -17.16 -11.69 4.03
N GLN A 618 -18.07 -10.76 3.74
CA GLN A 618 -19.40 -10.71 4.34
C GLN A 618 -20.41 -11.63 3.63
N TRP A 619 -19.92 -12.50 2.75
CA TRP A 619 -20.69 -13.53 2.07
C TRP A 619 -20.11 -14.92 2.34
N ARG A 620 -21.02 -15.88 2.37
CA ARG A 620 -20.79 -17.32 2.20
C ARG A 620 -21.74 -17.84 1.14
N TRP A 621 -21.53 -19.04 0.63
CA TRP A 621 -22.27 -19.56 -0.51
C TRP A 621 -22.73 -20.99 -0.25
N ALA A 622 -24.04 -21.19 -0.10
CA ALA A 622 -24.64 -22.52 0.00
C ALA A 622 -24.63 -23.21 -1.36
N GLN A 623 -23.98 -24.36 -1.46
CA GLN A 623 -23.99 -25.23 -2.64
C GLN A 623 -25.22 -26.13 -2.65
N PHE A 624 -25.81 -26.32 -3.83
CA PHE A 624 -26.91 -27.26 -4.09
C PHE A 624 -26.59 -28.09 -5.33
N ASP A 625 -26.35 -29.38 -5.14
CA ASP A 625 -26.05 -30.32 -6.20
C ASP A 625 -27.32 -30.61 -7.02
N GLN A 626 -27.24 -30.36 -8.32
CA GLN A 626 -28.37 -30.53 -9.24
C GLN A 626 -28.37 -31.93 -9.86
N PRO A 627 -29.53 -32.50 -10.20
CA PRO A 627 -29.61 -33.83 -10.82
C PRO A 627 -28.88 -33.98 -12.16
N ASN A 628 -28.59 -32.87 -12.85
CA ASN A 628 -27.85 -32.84 -14.11
C ASN A 628 -26.32 -32.77 -13.92
N GLY A 629 -25.84 -32.73 -12.67
CA GLY A 629 -24.42 -32.60 -12.32
C GLY A 629 -23.96 -31.16 -12.02
N ASP A 630 -24.78 -30.14 -12.30
CA ASP A 630 -24.43 -28.75 -11.96
C ASP A 630 -24.40 -28.54 -10.44
N LYS A 631 -23.59 -27.57 -9.99
CA LYS A 631 -23.52 -27.13 -8.60
C LYS A 631 -23.99 -25.68 -8.52
N LEU A 632 -25.18 -25.46 -7.96
CA LEU A 632 -25.80 -24.15 -7.86
C LEU A 632 -25.46 -23.49 -6.51
N TYR A 633 -24.91 -22.29 -6.52
CA TYR A 633 -24.53 -21.56 -5.32
C TYR A 633 -25.49 -20.41 -5.02
N ARG A 634 -26.01 -20.38 -3.80
CA ARG A 634 -26.86 -19.31 -3.28
C ARG A 634 -26.14 -18.51 -2.20
N ALA A 635 -26.20 -17.19 -2.31
CA ALA A 635 -25.53 -16.28 -1.38
C ALA A 635 -26.14 -16.34 0.04
N ILE A 636 -25.28 -16.42 1.04
CA ILE A 636 -25.56 -16.29 2.47
C ILE A 636 -24.88 -15.00 2.97
N PRO A 637 -25.60 -13.87 2.99
CA PRO A 637 -25.10 -12.67 3.63
C PRO A 637 -24.91 -12.88 5.15
N ARG A 638 -23.76 -12.47 5.69
CA ARG A 638 -23.43 -12.45 7.13
C ARG A 638 -22.91 -11.08 7.55
N ASP A 639 -22.72 -10.82 8.84
CA ASP A 639 -22.15 -9.55 9.32
C ASP A 639 -22.96 -8.32 8.88
N ARG A 640 -24.07 -8.07 9.59
CA ARG A 640 -25.08 -7.04 9.26
C ARG A 640 -25.01 -5.85 10.22
N ASP A 641 -23.80 -5.45 10.62
CA ASP A 641 -23.59 -4.43 11.67
C ASP A 641 -23.57 -2.98 11.16
N GLN A 642 -23.60 -2.77 9.83
CA GLN A 642 -23.63 -1.45 9.19
C GLN A 642 -25.01 -1.02 8.66
N VAL A 643 -26.07 -1.78 8.95
CA VAL A 643 -27.44 -1.43 8.52
C VAL A 643 -27.94 -0.19 9.28
N PHE A 644 -28.82 0.60 8.64
CA PHE A 644 -29.37 1.84 9.20
C PHE A 644 -28.33 2.88 9.64
N SER A 645 -27.14 2.89 9.03
CA SER A 645 -26.06 3.85 9.36
C SER A 645 -26.47 5.31 9.12
N ASN A 646 -26.17 6.18 10.08
CA ASN A 646 -26.42 7.61 10.06
C ASN A 646 -25.11 8.40 10.24
N PHE A 647 -24.52 8.85 9.13
CA PHE A 647 -23.29 9.66 9.12
C PHE A 647 -23.61 11.15 8.93
N ASP A 648 -24.25 11.78 9.92
CA ASP A 648 -24.63 13.20 9.90
C ASP A 648 -23.50 14.14 10.37
N GLY A 649 -23.76 15.45 10.40
CA GLY A 649 -22.79 16.45 10.86
C GLY A 649 -22.11 17.27 9.76
N THR A 650 -21.79 18.53 10.11
CA THR A 650 -21.27 19.55 9.18
C THR A 650 -19.94 19.15 8.54
N LEU A 651 -19.04 18.50 9.29
CA LEU A 651 -17.73 18.12 8.75
C LEU A 651 -17.85 17.02 7.69
N LEU A 652 -18.73 16.03 7.92
CA LEU A 652 -19.00 14.99 6.94
C LEU A 652 -19.72 15.56 5.70
N ASP A 653 -20.58 16.56 5.85
CA ASP A 653 -21.18 17.29 4.73
C ASP A 653 -20.14 18.02 3.86
N ILE A 654 -19.18 18.70 4.49
CA ILE A 654 -18.04 19.29 3.78
C ILE A 654 -17.22 18.20 3.11
N GLY A 655 -16.93 17.11 3.83
CA GLY A 655 -16.23 15.93 3.32
C GLY A 655 -16.87 15.39 2.03
N ARG A 656 -18.20 15.19 2.03
CA ARG A 656 -19.02 14.74 0.87
C ARG A 656 -19.02 15.73 -0.29
N THR A 657 -18.75 17.00 -0.02
CA THR A 657 -18.67 18.07 -1.03
C THR A 657 -17.28 18.12 -1.68
N ILE A 658 -16.20 18.04 -0.87
CA ILE A 658 -14.81 18.19 -1.35
C ILE A 658 -14.23 16.88 -1.91
N SER A 659 -14.72 15.73 -1.46
CA SER A 659 -14.29 14.41 -1.91
C SER A 659 -15.48 13.59 -2.37
N SER A 660 -15.35 12.97 -3.56
CA SER A 660 -16.42 12.11 -4.05
C SER A 660 -16.54 10.78 -3.30
N SER A 661 -15.44 10.27 -2.72
CA SER A 661 -15.42 8.95 -2.08
C SER A 661 -16.08 8.94 -0.70
N THR A 662 -16.04 10.06 0.02
CA THR A 662 -16.70 10.24 1.33
C THR A 662 -18.23 10.17 1.23
N LYS A 663 -18.80 10.30 0.02
CA LYS A 663 -20.21 10.01 -0.26
C LYS A 663 -20.62 8.56 -0.02
N GLN A 664 -19.70 7.66 0.30
CA GLN A 664 -20.05 6.34 0.81
C GLN A 664 -20.66 6.42 2.23
N LEU A 665 -20.22 7.40 3.03
CA LEU A 665 -20.70 7.65 4.39
C LEU A 665 -21.94 8.56 4.33
N GLN A 666 -23.10 7.98 4.07
CA GLN A 666 -24.37 8.69 3.90
C GLN A 666 -25.26 8.54 5.13
N VAL A 667 -26.22 9.45 5.26
CA VAL A 667 -27.32 9.35 6.24
C VAL A 667 -28.37 8.34 5.73
N TYR A 668 -28.90 7.50 6.63
CA TYR A 668 -30.05 6.64 6.30
C TYR A 668 -31.33 7.47 6.14
N ASP A 669 -31.89 7.46 4.94
CA ASP A 669 -33.10 8.21 4.56
C ASP A 669 -34.04 7.37 3.67
N SER A 670 -35.30 7.79 3.51
CA SER A 670 -36.29 7.21 2.59
C SER A 670 -35.80 7.20 1.14
N GLU A 671 -35.01 8.21 0.76
CA GLU A 671 -34.39 8.31 -0.57
C GLU A 671 -32.92 7.90 -0.53
N LEU A 672 -32.53 6.94 -1.38
CA LEU A 672 -31.13 6.58 -1.58
C LEU A 672 -30.52 7.40 -2.73
N LYS A 673 -29.93 8.56 -2.41
CA LYS A 673 -29.39 9.52 -3.39
C LYS A 673 -28.14 9.02 -4.10
N ASP A 674 -27.07 8.74 -3.37
CA ASP A 674 -25.76 8.38 -3.93
C ASP A 674 -25.60 6.85 -4.07
N ILE A 675 -26.45 6.23 -4.90
CA ILE A 675 -26.53 4.77 -5.10
C ILE A 675 -25.20 4.10 -5.47
N LYS A 676 -24.40 4.78 -6.30
CA LYS A 676 -23.08 4.31 -6.72
C LYS A 676 -22.13 4.19 -5.53
N TRP A 677 -22.11 5.20 -4.66
CA TRP A 677 -21.15 5.29 -3.57
C TRP A 677 -21.53 4.38 -2.42
N MET A 678 -22.83 4.26 -2.12
CA MET A 678 -23.39 3.27 -1.18
C MET A 678 -22.93 1.85 -1.54
N ASN A 679 -22.90 1.51 -2.84
CA ASN A 679 -22.50 0.19 -3.31
C ASN A 679 -21.00 0.07 -3.65
N SER A 680 -20.13 0.99 -3.20
CA SER A 680 -18.70 0.97 -3.56
C SER A 680 -17.99 -0.34 -3.16
N ALA A 681 -18.39 -0.95 -2.04
CA ALA A 681 -17.88 -2.24 -1.59
C ALA A 681 -18.45 -3.41 -2.42
N GLY A 682 -19.78 -3.47 -2.59
CA GLY A 682 -20.47 -4.63 -3.17
C GLY A 682 -20.48 -4.71 -4.69
N HIS A 683 -20.48 -3.59 -5.42
CA HIS A 683 -20.62 -3.62 -6.88
C HIS A 683 -19.46 -4.35 -7.61
N LYS A 684 -18.31 -4.52 -6.95
CA LYS A 684 -17.17 -5.28 -7.48
C LYS A 684 -17.57 -6.75 -7.68
N LEU A 685 -18.17 -7.33 -6.65
CA LEU A 685 -18.65 -8.71 -6.67
C LEU A 685 -19.89 -8.85 -7.55
N ASP A 686 -20.80 -7.86 -7.51
CA ASP A 686 -21.99 -7.84 -8.37
C ASP A 686 -21.61 -7.96 -9.85
N LYS A 687 -20.57 -7.23 -10.30
CA LYS A 687 -20.06 -7.31 -11.68
C LYS A 687 -19.34 -8.63 -12.00
N ALA A 688 -18.75 -9.29 -11.02
CA ALA A 688 -18.04 -10.55 -11.22
C ALA A 688 -18.99 -11.75 -11.33
N LEU A 689 -20.09 -11.73 -10.58
CA LEU A 689 -21.00 -12.88 -10.44
C LEU A 689 -22.27 -12.78 -11.29
N LEU A 690 -22.79 -11.57 -11.58
CA LEU A 690 -24.01 -11.40 -12.36
C LEU A 690 -23.70 -11.34 -13.86
N LYS A 691 -23.68 -12.50 -14.51
CA LYS A 691 -23.33 -12.64 -15.93
C LYS A 691 -24.57 -12.61 -16.83
N GLN A 692 -25.69 -13.17 -16.38
CA GLN A 692 -26.89 -13.39 -17.18
C GLN A 692 -28.05 -12.45 -16.85
N SER A 693 -28.14 -11.98 -15.60
CA SER A 693 -29.28 -11.18 -15.11
C SER A 693 -29.35 -9.82 -15.79
N ASP A 694 -30.49 -9.56 -16.45
CA ASP A 694 -30.80 -8.25 -17.01
C ASP A 694 -31.65 -7.39 -16.06
N LYS A 695 -31.95 -6.17 -16.49
CA LYS A 695 -32.77 -5.23 -15.73
C LYS A 695 -34.14 -5.80 -15.33
N SER A 696 -34.73 -6.71 -16.10
CA SER A 696 -36.04 -7.26 -15.77
C SER A 696 -36.02 -8.05 -14.46
N VAL A 697 -34.95 -8.82 -14.21
CA VAL A 697 -34.74 -9.57 -12.96
C VAL A 697 -34.68 -8.60 -11.77
N TRP A 698 -33.93 -7.50 -11.89
CA TRP A 698 -33.84 -6.47 -10.84
C TRP A 698 -35.21 -5.87 -10.52
N LEU A 699 -36.01 -5.54 -11.54
CA LEU A 699 -37.33 -4.95 -11.33
C LEU A 699 -38.32 -5.96 -10.73
N GLU A 700 -38.24 -7.23 -11.11
CA GLU A 700 -39.05 -8.30 -10.55
C GLU A 700 -38.73 -8.51 -9.08
N GLN A 701 -37.45 -8.65 -8.72
CA GLN A 701 -37.05 -8.85 -7.33
C GLN A 701 -37.31 -7.60 -6.46
N ALA A 702 -37.24 -6.39 -7.02
CA ALA A 702 -37.64 -5.17 -6.31
C ALA A 702 -39.13 -5.18 -5.96
N LYS A 703 -40.00 -5.55 -6.91
CA LYS A 703 -41.45 -5.67 -6.66
C LYS A 703 -41.79 -6.79 -5.69
N PHE A 704 -41.05 -7.90 -5.77
CA PHE A 704 -41.16 -9.00 -4.82
C PHE A 704 -40.89 -8.50 -3.39
N LEU A 705 -39.76 -7.82 -3.16
CA LEU A 705 -39.42 -7.25 -1.84
C LEU A 705 -40.43 -6.20 -1.37
N GLN A 706 -40.95 -5.37 -2.27
CA GLN A 706 -42.03 -4.42 -1.96
C GLN A 706 -43.30 -5.09 -1.45
N THR A 707 -43.61 -6.29 -1.96
CA THR A 707 -44.83 -7.02 -1.64
C THR A 707 -44.69 -7.84 -0.36
N GLU A 708 -43.55 -8.51 -0.19
CA GLU A 708 -43.33 -9.43 0.94
C GLU A 708 -42.90 -8.72 2.23
N ILE A 709 -42.21 -7.59 2.13
CA ILE A 709 -41.82 -6.78 3.31
C ILE A 709 -42.97 -5.84 3.65
N THR A 710 -44.04 -6.42 4.22
CA THR A 710 -45.23 -5.66 4.60
C THR A 710 -44.99 -4.79 5.82
N ASP A 711 -45.94 -3.89 6.08
CA ASP A 711 -45.95 -3.02 7.24
C ASP A 711 -45.94 -3.83 8.55
N GLU A 712 -46.63 -4.96 8.60
CA GLU A 712 -46.68 -5.89 9.73
C GLU A 712 -45.35 -6.62 9.94
N VAL A 713 -44.68 -7.02 8.84
CA VAL A 713 -43.36 -7.64 8.90
C VAL A 713 -42.33 -6.66 9.46
N ILE A 714 -42.41 -5.38 9.07
CA ILE A 714 -41.55 -4.32 9.63
C ILE A 714 -41.80 -4.17 11.13
N GLU A 715 -43.06 -4.08 11.58
CA GLU A 715 -43.35 -3.98 13.02
C GLU A 715 -42.88 -5.22 13.80
N ASP A 716 -43.11 -6.44 13.29
CA ASP A 716 -42.65 -7.69 13.95
C ASP A 716 -41.13 -7.73 14.06
N ALA A 717 -40.42 -7.33 13.00
CA ALA A 717 -38.95 -7.32 12.98
C ALA A 717 -38.36 -6.40 14.06
N PHE A 718 -38.88 -5.17 14.18
CA PHE A 718 -38.40 -4.20 15.18
C PHE A 718 -38.82 -4.54 16.62
N SER A 719 -39.85 -5.36 16.80
CA SER A 719 -40.26 -5.85 18.12
C SER A 719 -39.18 -6.71 18.82
N ASN A 720 -38.20 -7.23 18.08
CA ASN A 720 -37.08 -8.02 18.62
C ASN A 720 -35.99 -7.17 19.28
N LEU A 721 -36.02 -5.85 19.10
CA LEU A 721 -35.10 -4.95 19.81
C LEU A 721 -35.42 -4.93 21.31
N PRO A 722 -34.43 -4.71 22.20
CA PRO A 722 -34.68 -4.45 23.62
C PRO A 722 -35.74 -3.34 23.80
N LYS A 723 -36.68 -3.55 24.73
CA LYS A 723 -37.81 -2.61 24.93
C LYS A 723 -37.35 -1.20 25.25
N GLU A 724 -36.22 -1.10 25.94
CA GLU A 724 -35.62 0.15 26.38
C GLU A 724 -35.19 1.04 25.21
N ILE A 725 -34.91 0.48 24.02
CA ILE A 725 -34.47 1.23 22.83
C ILE A 725 -35.55 1.36 21.75
N GLN A 726 -36.78 0.90 22.00
CA GLN A 726 -37.91 1.10 21.08
C GLN A 726 -38.50 2.50 21.28
N ASP A 727 -37.75 3.53 20.86
CA ASP A 727 -38.08 4.95 21.03
C ASP A 727 -38.26 5.67 19.67
N GLU A 728 -38.31 7.01 19.70
CA GLU A 728 -38.55 7.84 18.51
C GLU A 728 -37.53 7.61 17.39
N THR A 729 -36.28 7.25 17.73
CA THR A 729 -35.25 6.90 16.74
C THR A 729 -35.67 5.68 15.92
N ILE A 730 -36.28 4.68 16.56
CA ILE A 730 -36.79 3.48 15.86
C ILE A 730 -38.01 3.80 15.00
N GLU A 731 -38.90 4.69 15.44
CA GLU A 731 -40.03 5.15 14.62
C GLU A 731 -39.58 5.89 13.36
N ASP A 732 -38.52 6.71 13.46
CA ASP A 732 -37.90 7.37 12.31
C ASP A 732 -37.26 6.36 11.34
N ILE A 733 -36.50 5.38 11.84
CA ILE A 733 -35.93 4.30 11.01
C ILE A 733 -37.04 3.52 10.30
N LYS A 734 -38.13 3.15 11.00
CA LYS A 734 -39.27 2.45 10.40
C LYS A 734 -39.92 3.29 9.29
N THR A 735 -40.08 4.59 9.51
CA THR A 735 -40.61 5.52 8.50
C THR A 735 -39.71 5.54 7.26
N LYS A 736 -38.40 5.69 7.45
CA LYS A 736 -37.41 5.70 6.37
C LYS A 736 -37.33 4.37 5.62
N LEU A 737 -37.42 3.24 6.34
CA LEU A 737 -37.44 1.90 5.75
C LEU A 737 -38.66 1.70 4.84
N ARG A 738 -39.85 2.13 5.28
CA ARG A 738 -41.09 2.09 4.48
C ARG A 738 -40.94 2.97 3.24
N GLY A 739 -40.47 4.21 3.40
CA GLY A 739 -40.22 5.12 2.28
C GLY A 739 -39.22 4.55 1.27
N ARG A 740 -38.17 3.87 1.73
CA ARG A 740 -37.18 3.24 0.85
C ARG A 740 -37.72 1.98 0.17
N ARG A 741 -38.51 1.16 0.86
CA ARG A 741 -39.25 0.03 0.26
C ARG A 741 -40.11 0.54 -0.89
N ASP A 742 -40.89 1.59 -0.67
CA ASP A 742 -41.83 2.12 -1.67
C ASP A 742 -41.12 2.68 -2.92
N ASN A 743 -39.86 3.12 -2.77
CA ASN A 743 -39.00 3.59 -3.88
C ASN A 743 -38.08 2.51 -4.48
N LEU A 744 -38.15 1.25 -4.04
CA LEU A 744 -37.16 0.22 -4.38
C LEU A 744 -37.05 -0.09 -5.88
N VAL A 745 -38.13 0.09 -6.66
CA VAL A 745 -38.11 -0.09 -8.12
C VAL A 745 -37.26 0.99 -8.83
N ASP A 746 -37.25 2.21 -8.31
CA ASP A 746 -36.36 3.27 -8.81
C ASP A 746 -34.90 2.96 -8.46
N ILE A 747 -34.65 2.53 -7.21
CA ILE A 747 -33.32 2.11 -6.73
C ILE A 747 -32.77 0.99 -7.63
N ALA A 748 -33.58 -0.04 -7.88
CA ALA A 748 -33.24 -1.15 -8.76
C ALA A 748 -32.93 -0.69 -10.19
N THR A 749 -33.72 0.24 -10.72
CA THR A 749 -33.51 0.83 -12.06
C THR A 749 -32.18 1.57 -12.16
N ARG A 750 -31.89 2.44 -11.19
CA ARG A 750 -30.64 3.22 -11.19
C ARG A 750 -29.44 2.33 -11.00
N TYR A 751 -29.53 1.34 -10.12
CA TYR A 751 -28.42 0.43 -9.86
C TYR A 751 -28.15 -0.54 -11.01
N SER A 752 -29.19 -1.15 -11.59
CA SER A 752 -29.02 -2.03 -12.75
C SER A 752 -28.38 -1.28 -13.92
N ASN A 753 -28.80 -0.04 -14.17
CA ASN A 753 -28.19 0.81 -15.19
C ASN A 753 -26.71 1.08 -14.88
N TYR A 754 -26.35 1.37 -13.63
CA TYR A 754 -24.96 1.58 -13.20
C TYR A 754 -24.10 0.33 -13.38
N LEU A 755 -24.64 -0.86 -13.06
CA LEU A 755 -23.95 -2.12 -13.33
C LEU A 755 -23.75 -2.32 -14.84
N ASP A 756 -24.76 -2.05 -15.65
CA ASP A 756 -24.71 -2.26 -17.10
C ASP A 756 -23.90 -1.19 -17.86
N GLU A 757 -23.51 -0.07 -17.24
CA GLU A 757 -22.62 0.93 -17.86
C GLU A 757 -21.27 0.31 -18.28
N LEU A 758 -20.75 -0.60 -17.46
CA LEU A 758 -19.55 -1.40 -17.70
C LEU A 758 -19.85 -2.86 -17.40
N VAL A 759 -19.85 -3.68 -18.44
CA VAL A 759 -20.06 -5.13 -18.34
C VAL A 759 -18.70 -5.82 -18.35
N ILE A 760 -18.48 -6.74 -17.41
CA ILE A 760 -17.26 -7.55 -17.33
C ILE A 760 -17.70 -9.01 -17.37
N LEU A 761 -17.20 -9.75 -18.35
CA LEU A 761 -17.52 -11.16 -18.56
C LEU A 761 -16.23 -11.96 -18.57
N THR A 762 -16.30 -13.15 -18.00
CA THR A 762 -15.21 -14.13 -18.07
C THR A 762 -15.75 -15.42 -18.67
N ALA A 763 -14.91 -16.06 -19.48
CA ALA A 763 -15.04 -17.47 -19.81
C ALA A 763 -14.53 -18.33 -18.64
N THR A 764 -13.89 -19.47 -18.92
CA THR A 764 -13.30 -20.39 -17.95
C THR A 764 -11.79 -20.54 -18.15
N ASP A 765 -11.10 -21.20 -17.23
CA ASP A 765 -9.66 -21.48 -17.33
C ASP A 765 -9.38 -22.71 -18.25
N LYS A 766 -10.26 -22.97 -19.25
CA LYS A 766 -10.21 -24.09 -20.19
C LYS A 766 -10.63 -23.59 -21.59
N ASP A 767 -10.39 -24.34 -22.67
CA ASP A 767 -10.77 -23.93 -24.05
C ASP A 767 -12.21 -23.41 -24.20
N ASP A 768 -12.41 -22.16 -24.62
CA ASP A 768 -13.74 -21.55 -24.83
C ASP A 768 -13.95 -20.96 -26.24
N PHE A 769 -15.21 -20.87 -26.66
CA PHE A 769 -15.68 -20.10 -27.81
C PHE A 769 -16.35 -18.81 -27.33
N ILE A 770 -15.90 -17.66 -27.83
CA ILE A 770 -16.39 -16.34 -27.45
C ILE A 770 -16.86 -15.60 -28.71
N GLU A 771 -18.17 -15.38 -28.84
CA GLU A 771 -18.76 -14.70 -30.00
C GLU A 771 -19.36 -13.35 -29.63
N ILE A 772 -18.94 -12.31 -30.36
CA ILE A 772 -19.47 -10.95 -30.26
C ILE A 772 -20.21 -10.61 -31.54
N THR A 773 -21.54 -10.52 -31.47
CA THR A 773 -22.38 -10.27 -32.65
C THR A 773 -23.09 -8.92 -32.56
N ARG A 774 -22.86 -8.06 -33.56
CA ARG A 774 -23.60 -6.80 -33.73
C ARG A 774 -24.94 -7.10 -34.42
N THR A 775 -25.97 -7.36 -33.62
CA THR A 775 -27.29 -7.83 -34.08
C THR A 775 -28.11 -6.74 -34.77
N ALA A 776 -28.03 -5.50 -34.28
CA ALA A 776 -28.70 -4.33 -34.82
C ALA A 776 -27.97 -3.03 -34.40
N ASP A 777 -28.44 -1.88 -34.88
CA ASP A 777 -27.93 -0.58 -34.42
C ASP A 777 -28.09 -0.46 -32.90
N LYS A 778 -27.02 -0.02 -32.21
CA LYS A 778 -26.90 0.06 -30.74
C LYS A 778 -26.90 -1.27 -29.97
N GLU A 779 -27.12 -2.40 -30.63
CA GLU A 779 -27.22 -3.71 -29.97
C GLU A 779 -25.95 -4.55 -30.16
N THR A 780 -25.56 -5.28 -29.12
CA THR A 780 -24.45 -6.25 -29.18
C THR A 780 -24.78 -7.44 -28.31
N ARG A 781 -24.85 -8.61 -28.93
CA ARG A 781 -24.98 -9.90 -28.23
C ARG A 781 -23.59 -10.46 -27.96
N VAL A 782 -23.37 -10.90 -26.73
CA VAL A 782 -22.16 -11.63 -26.31
C VAL A 782 -22.58 -13.03 -25.93
N GLN A 783 -21.92 -14.02 -26.53
CA GLN A 783 -22.14 -15.41 -26.23
C GLN A 783 -20.81 -16.10 -25.91
N ILE A 784 -20.79 -16.92 -24.88
CA ILE A 784 -19.60 -17.67 -24.44
C ILE A 784 -20.02 -19.13 -24.24
N TRP A 785 -19.26 -20.06 -24.83
CA TRP A 785 -19.48 -21.50 -24.72
C TRP A 785 -18.19 -22.24 -24.40
N ARG A 786 -18.31 -23.37 -23.70
CA ARG A 786 -17.24 -24.35 -23.63
C ARG A 786 -16.90 -24.88 -25.03
N ASN A 787 -15.61 -24.90 -25.37
CA ASN A 787 -15.10 -25.60 -26.54
C ASN A 787 -14.73 -27.04 -26.14
N LYS A 788 -15.53 -28.01 -26.58
CA LYS A 788 -15.26 -29.43 -26.33
C LYS A 788 -14.98 -30.13 -27.66
N GLY A 789 -13.70 -30.28 -27.98
CA GLY A 789 -13.26 -30.96 -29.22
C GLY A 789 -13.57 -30.18 -30.51
N GLY A 790 -13.63 -28.84 -30.44
CA GLY A 790 -13.93 -27.96 -31.57
C GLY A 790 -15.42 -27.64 -31.74
N GLU A 791 -16.30 -28.17 -30.88
CA GLU A 791 -17.74 -27.96 -30.93
C GLU A 791 -18.18 -27.01 -29.80
N LYS A 792 -19.16 -26.14 -30.08
CA LYS A 792 -19.83 -25.30 -29.07
C LYS A 792 -20.73 -26.19 -28.20
N ALA A 793 -20.32 -26.44 -26.96
CA ALA A 793 -21.04 -27.31 -26.04
C ALA A 793 -21.93 -26.52 -25.07
N ASP A 794 -21.45 -26.28 -23.85
CA ASP A 794 -22.22 -25.68 -22.76
C ASP A 794 -22.22 -24.15 -22.84
N VAL A 795 -23.39 -23.52 -22.68
CA VAL A 795 -23.54 -22.05 -22.70
C VAL A 795 -23.16 -21.48 -21.33
N ILE A 796 -22.20 -20.56 -21.31
CA ILE A 796 -21.76 -19.84 -20.10
C ILE A 796 -22.45 -18.48 -20.04
N VAL A 797 -22.47 -17.74 -21.14
CA VAL A 797 -23.10 -16.41 -21.26
C VAL A 797 -23.89 -16.34 -22.55
N ASP A 798 -25.08 -15.74 -22.50
CA ASP A 798 -25.84 -15.37 -23.68
C ASP A 798 -26.71 -14.13 -23.39
N ARG A 799 -26.17 -12.94 -23.68
CA ARG A 799 -26.82 -11.68 -23.31
C ARG A 799 -26.67 -10.61 -24.39
N THR A 800 -27.75 -9.87 -24.62
CA THR A 800 -27.78 -8.71 -25.53
C THR A 800 -27.73 -7.41 -24.73
N TYR A 801 -26.80 -6.53 -25.10
CA TYR A 801 -26.55 -5.24 -24.47
C TYR A 801 -26.90 -4.09 -25.41
N HIS A 802 -27.33 -2.96 -24.83
CA HIS A 802 -27.76 -1.80 -25.59
C HIS A 802 -26.92 -0.55 -25.26
N ARG A 803 -26.44 0.16 -26.30
CA ARG A 803 -25.49 1.30 -26.22
C ARG A 803 -25.95 2.46 -25.34
N ASP A 804 -27.26 2.68 -25.26
CA ASP A 804 -27.82 3.79 -24.50
C ASP A 804 -27.52 3.65 -23.00
N VAL A 805 -27.37 2.42 -22.49
CA VAL A 805 -26.90 2.13 -21.13
C VAL A 805 -25.43 1.68 -21.16
N THR A 806 -25.11 0.61 -21.89
CA THR A 806 -23.78 0.00 -21.87
C THR A 806 -22.75 0.80 -22.65
N LYS A 807 -21.73 1.27 -21.93
CA LYS A 807 -20.67 2.10 -22.50
C LYS A 807 -19.48 1.28 -22.96
N GLU A 808 -19.16 0.21 -22.23
CA GLU A 808 -18.00 -0.65 -22.46
C GLU A 808 -18.27 -2.09 -22.00
N ILE A 809 -17.72 -3.07 -22.73
CA ILE A 809 -17.74 -4.49 -22.37
C ILE A 809 -16.30 -5.00 -22.33
N TRP A 810 -15.91 -5.68 -21.26
CA TRP A 810 -14.65 -6.43 -21.15
C TRP A 810 -14.97 -7.92 -21.15
N VAL A 811 -14.38 -8.67 -22.08
CA VAL A 811 -14.56 -10.12 -22.18
C VAL A 811 -13.19 -10.78 -22.03
N TYR A 812 -13.00 -11.54 -20.96
CA TYR A 812 -11.76 -12.27 -20.66
C TYR A 812 -11.90 -13.74 -21.06
N GLY A 813 -10.92 -14.24 -21.82
CA GLY A 813 -10.72 -15.65 -22.14
C GLY A 813 -10.20 -16.46 -20.95
N LEU A 814 -9.24 -15.87 -20.20
CA LEU A 814 -8.59 -16.43 -19.01
C LEU A 814 -7.37 -17.33 -19.30
N ASP A 815 -7.50 -18.65 -19.29
CA ASP A 815 -6.39 -19.61 -19.47
C ASP A 815 -6.76 -20.61 -20.60
N ASP A 816 -5.82 -21.46 -21.02
CA ASP A 816 -5.95 -22.40 -22.17
C ASP A 816 -6.17 -21.70 -23.55
N ASP A 817 -6.60 -22.44 -24.57
CA ASP A 817 -6.69 -21.97 -25.96
C ASP A 817 -8.12 -21.50 -26.31
N ASP A 818 -8.34 -20.18 -26.43
CA ASP A 818 -9.66 -19.61 -26.71
C ASP A 818 -9.86 -19.19 -28.18
N ILE A 819 -11.12 -19.21 -28.62
CA ILE A 819 -11.51 -18.73 -29.96
C ILE A 819 -12.45 -17.54 -29.83
N PHE A 820 -11.95 -16.36 -30.20
CA PHE A 820 -12.69 -15.11 -30.27
C PHE A 820 -13.21 -14.82 -31.67
N GLU A 821 -14.52 -14.78 -31.84
CA GLU A 821 -15.18 -14.44 -33.11
C GLU A 821 -15.99 -13.14 -33.00
N VAL A 822 -15.80 -12.22 -33.94
CA VAL A 822 -16.57 -10.96 -33.99
C VAL A 822 -17.30 -10.82 -35.31
N ASN A 823 -18.63 -10.74 -35.23
CA ASN A 823 -19.56 -10.76 -36.35
C ASN A 823 -20.55 -9.57 -36.36
N GLY A 824 -21.19 -9.37 -37.51
CA GLY A 824 -22.27 -8.39 -37.68
C GLY A 824 -21.80 -6.96 -37.98
N LYS A 825 -22.60 -6.22 -38.75
CA LYS A 825 -22.32 -4.84 -39.15
C LYS A 825 -23.50 -3.94 -38.78
N ALA A 826 -23.26 -3.01 -37.87
CA ALA A 826 -24.28 -2.08 -37.36
C ALA A 826 -23.68 -0.71 -36.97
N ASN A 827 -24.51 0.24 -36.56
CA ASN A 827 -24.16 1.58 -36.09
C ASN A 827 -24.27 1.79 -34.58
N ASN A 828 -23.63 2.85 -34.08
CA ASN A 828 -23.64 3.23 -32.65
C ASN A 828 -23.18 2.09 -31.72
N LEU A 829 -22.05 1.47 -32.08
CA LEU A 829 -21.54 0.27 -31.43
C LEU A 829 -21.07 0.51 -29.98
N ILE A 830 -21.28 -0.49 -29.12
CA ILE A 830 -20.67 -0.59 -27.79
C ILE A 830 -19.18 -0.91 -27.97
N TYR A 831 -18.33 -0.22 -27.22
CA TYR A 831 -16.89 -0.48 -27.25
C TYR A 831 -16.58 -1.77 -26.49
N THR A 832 -15.91 -2.72 -27.14
CA THR A 832 -15.69 -4.06 -26.60
C THR A 832 -14.19 -4.37 -26.57
N ARG A 833 -13.71 -4.80 -25.40
CA ARG A 833 -12.37 -5.34 -25.22
C ARG A 833 -12.44 -6.86 -25.16
N LEU A 834 -11.56 -7.49 -25.92
CA LEU A 834 -11.29 -8.93 -25.85
C LEU A 834 -9.93 -9.06 -25.18
N ILE A 835 -9.86 -9.83 -24.11
CA ILE A 835 -8.64 -10.05 -23.33
C ILE A 835 -8.37 -11.54 -23.37
N GLY A 836 -7.24 -11.92 -23.97
CA GLY A 836 -6.78 -13.31 -24.03
C GLY A 836 -6.23 -13.82 -22.71
N GLY A 837 -5.45 -14.88 -22.81
CA GLY A 837 -4.91 -15.65 -21.69
C GLY A 837 -3.44 -16.03 -21.81
N GLN A 838 -3.04 -17.05 -21.04
CA GLN A 838 -1.66 -17.57 -21.08
C GLN A 838 -1.42 -18.59 -22.21
N GLY A 839 -2.50 -19.11 -22.83
CA GLY A 839 -2.49 -20.08 -23.94
C GLY A 839 -2.35 -19.45 -25.32
N ASN A 840 -2.83 -20.16 -26.36
CA ASN A 840 -2.81 -19.69 -27.75
C ASN A 840 -4.20 -19.35 -28.26
N ASP A 841 -4.54 -18.07 -28.14
CA ASP A 841 -5.85 -17.55 -28.54
C ASP A 841 -5.93 -17.28 -30.04
N ILE A 842 -7.09 -17.60 -30.61
CA ILE A 842 -7.41 -17.43 -32.02
C ILE A 842 -8.43 -16.30 -32.16
N TYR A 843 -8.10 -15.29 -32.98
CA TYR A 843 -8.96 -14.14 -33.23
C TYR A 843 -9.47 -14.10 -34.67
N ILE A 844 -10.80 -14.20 -34.82
CA ILE A 844 -11.55 -14.15 -36.07
C ILE A 844 -12.44 -12.89 -36.07
N ILE A 845 -11.86 -11.74 -36.40
CA ILE A 845 -12.54 -10.45 -36.36
C ILE A 845 -13.07 -10.12 -37.77
N ASN A 846 -14.29 -10.56 -38.07
CA ASN A 846 -14.96 -10.29 -39.35
C ASN A 846 -15.37 -8.81 -39.49
N GLU A 847 -15.71 -8.12 -38.39
CA GLU A 847 -16.02 -6.69 -38.34
C GLU A 847 -15.48 -6.05 -37.04
N GLY A 848 -14.35 -5.34 -37.12
CA GLY A 848 -13.59 -4.91 -35.93
C GLY A 848 -13.86 -3.51 -35.41
N ARG A 849 -14.85 -2.78 -35.95
CA ARG A 849 -15.13 -1.41 -35.50
C ARG A 849 -15.49 -1.39 -34.01
N ARG A 850 -14.75 -0.59 -33.22
CA ARG A 850 -14.86 -0.52 -31.75
C ARG A 850 -14.52 -1.82 -31.01
N ILE A 851 -13.74 -2.72 -31.62
CA ILE A 851 -13.09 -3.84 -30.97
C ILE A 851 -11.65 -3.47 -30.63
N LYS A 852 -11.20 -3.82 -29.42
CA LYS A 852 -9.80 -3.81 -29.06
C LYS A 852 -9.40 -5.13 -28.39
N VAL A 853 -8.36 -5.77 -28.91
CA VAL A 853 -7.78 -7.01 -28.38
C VAL A 853 -6.57 -6.69 -27.50
N TYR A 854 -6.49 -7.36 -26.35
CA TYR A 854 -5.35 -7.39 -25.45
C TYR A 854 -4.91 -8.83 -25.25
N ASP A 855 -3.61 -9.08 -25.31
CA ASP A 855 -3.04 -10.41 -25.12
C ASP A 855 -1.54 -10.31 -24.78
N HIS A 856 -0.94 -11.40 -24.33
CA HIS A 856 0.49 -11.49 -24.02
C HIS A 856 1.34 -11.39 -25.28
N LYS A 857 2.33 -10.50 -25.29
CA LYS A 857 3.25 -10.35 -26.43
C LYS A 857 4.25 -11.52 -26.53
N SER A 858 4.61 -12.09 -25.38
CA SER A 858 5.57 -13.18 -25.26
C SER A 858 4.97 -14.58 -25.45
N LYS A 859 3.64 -14.70 -25.49
CA LYS A 859 2.91 -15.94 -25.78
C LYS A 859 2.53 -16.03 -27.26
N LYS A 860 2.08 -17.20 -27.70
CA LYS A 860 1.73 -17.46 -29.09
C LYS A 860 0.26 -17.06 -29.28
N ASN A 861 -0.03 -16.10 -30.14
CA ASN A 861 -1.42 -15.69 -30.44
C ASN A 861 -1.66 -15.77 -31.95
N THR A 862 -2.83 -16.21 -32.36
CA THR A 862 -3.18 -16.44 -33.77
C THR A 862 -4.24 -15.45 -34.23
N ILE A 863 -3.87 -14.50 -35.11
CA ILE A 863 -4.85 -13.64 -35.79
C ILE A 863 -5.22 -14.29 -37.13
N GLU A 864 -6.33 -15.02 -37.17
CA GLU A 864 -6.81 -15.64 -38.42
C GLU A 864 -7.39 -14.56 -39.36
N LYS A 865 -8.15 -13.61 -38.80
CA LYS A 865 -8.73 -12.51 -39.57
C LYS A 865 -8.87 -11.25 -38.72
N ASN A 866 -8.57 -10.09 -39.31
CA ASN A 866 -8.84 -8.80 -38.69
C ASN A 866 -9.30 -7.73 -39.68
N LYS A 867 -10.60 -7.41 -39.66
CA LYS A 867 -11.19 -6.31 -40.43
C LYS A 867 -11.44 -5.07 -39.56
N GLY A 868 -10.38 -4.38 -39.18
CA GLY A 868 -10.45 -3.05 -38.55
C GLY A 868 -10.52 -3.04 -37.02
N GLY A 869 -10.24 -4.16 -36.35
CA GLY A 869 -10.06 -4.25 -34.90
C GLY A 869 -8.66 -3.79 -34.49
N GLN A 870 -8.54 -3.17 -33.32
CA GLN A 870 -7.25 -2.73 -32.78
C GLN A 870 -6.63 -3.86 -31.96
N ILE A 871 -5.44 -4.34 -32.35
CA ILE A 871 -4.72 -5.39 -31.62
C ILE A 871 -3.62 -4.73 -30.78
N LYS A 872 -3.56 -5.03 -29.47
CA LYS A 872 -2.49 -4.61 -28.57
C LYS A 872 -1.95 -5.82 -27.80
N PHE A 873 -0.93 -6.46 -28.34
CA PHE A 873 -0.16 -7.46 -27.59
C PHE A 873 0.86 -6.77 -26.69
N THR A 874 0.85 -7.09 -25.40
CA THR A 874 1.70 -6.48 -24.37
C THR A 874 2.01 -7.49 -23.27
N ASP A 875 3.19 -7.44 -22.67
CA ASP A 875 3.51 -8.23 -21.46
C ASP A 875 3.28 -7.43 -20.17
N ASN A 876 2.53 -6.32 -20.23
CA ASN A 876 2.11 -5.61 -19.03
C ASN A 876 1.19 -6.52 -18.21
N TYR A 877 1.69 -6.98 -17.07
CA TYR A 877 1.04 -7.99 -16.25
C TYR A 877 -0.37 -7.55 -15.80
N LYS A 878 -0.53 -6.29 -15.37
CA LYS A 878 -1.82 -5.76 -14.91
C LYS A 878 -2.85 -5.56 -16.03
N SER A 879 -2.40 -5.46 -17.28
CA SER A 879 -3.29 -5.31 -18.45
C SER A 879 -3.93 -6.64 -18.84
N ASN A 880 -3.19 -7.75 -18.73
CA ASN A 880 -3.68 -9.07 -19.14
C ASN A 880 -4.24 -9.90 -17.99
N LEU A 881 -3.94 -9.56 -16.73
CA LEU A 881 -4.53 -10.24 -15.58
C LEU A 881 -6.01 -9.88 -15.38
N TYR A 882 -6.85 -10.90 -15.22
CA TYR A 882 -8.19 -10.75 -14.66
C TYR A 882 -8.11 -10.52 -13.14
N ASP A 883 -8.68 -9.40 -12.70
CA ASP A 883 -8.84 -9.05 -11.30
C ASP A 883 -10.29 -8.58 -11.11
N PHE A 884 -11.07 -9.31 -10.32
CA PHE A 884 -12.48 -8.99 -10.08
C PHE A 884 -12.66 -7.66 -9.31
N GLN A 885 -11.60 -7.12 -8.70
CA GLN A 885 -11.61 -5.80 -8.10
C GLN A 885 -11.35 -4.67 -9.11
N LYS A 886 -11.05 -4.98 -10.38
CA LYS A 886 -10.76 -4.01 -11.43
C LYS A 886 -12.04 -3.55 -12.16
N PHE A 887 -12.44 -2.31 -11.94
CA PHE A 887 -13.57 -1.65 -12.64
C PHE A 887 -13.31 -0.16 -12.92
N ILE A 888 -14.13 0.48 -13.76
CA ILE A 888 -13.98 1.92 -14.05
C ILE A 888 -14.37 2.76 -12.83
N THR A 889 -13.39 3.40 -12.20
CA THR A 889 -13.61 4.35 -11.11
C THR A 889 -13.31 5.78 -11.58
N LYS A 890 -14.14 6.72 -11.14
CA LYS A 890 -13.94 8.17 -11.35
C LYS A 890 -14.08 8.87 -10.01
N THR A 891 -13.02 9.53 -9.56
CA THR A 891 -12.97 10.30 -8.31
C THR A 891 -12.59 11.74 -8.55
N GLY A 892 -13.04 12.63 -7.67
CA GLY A 892 -12.68 14.04 -7.65
C GLY A 892 -12.37 14.49 -6.23
N VAL A 893 -11.30 15.26 -6.05
CA VAL A 893 -10.92 15.88 -4.78
C VAL A 893 -10.62 17.35 -4.99
N ILE A 894 -11.15 18.21 -4.12
CA ILE A 894 -10.86 19.65 -4.07
C ILE A 894 -10.07 19.94 -2.78
N THR A 895 -8.92 20.57 -2.93
CA THR A 895 -7.98 20.87 -1.82
C THR A 895 -7.68 22.37 -1.78
N PRO A 896 -8.01 23.08 -0.70
CA PRO A 896 -7.56 24.45 -0.49
C PRO A 896 -6.11 24.48 0.01
N SER A 897 -5.42 25.59 -0.24
CA SER A 897 -4.08 25.88 0.27
C SER A 897 -3.96 27.36 0.64
N LEU A 898 -3.17 27.63 1.67
CA LEU A 898 -2.89 28.97 2.17
C LEU A 898 -1.37 29.12 2.32
N GLY A 899 -0.84 30.28 1.95
CA GLY A 899 0.57 30.57 2.14
C GLY A 899 0.84 32.05 2.26
N PHE A 900 2.05 32.40 2.67
CA PHE A 900 2.52 33.78 2.72
C PHE A 900 4.02 33.84 2.49
N ASN A 901 4.46 34.82 1.72
CA ASN A 901 5.83 35.34 1.74
C ASN A 901 5.78 36.85 1.43
N PRO A 902 6.83 37.63 1.74
CA PRO A 902 6.81 39.09 1.55
C PRO A 902 6.60 39.55 0.09
N ASP A 903 7.05 38.76 -0.89
CA ASP A 903 6.92 39.12 -2.32
C ASP A 903 5.50 38.85 -2.85
N ASP A 904 4.85 37.75 -2.43
CA ASP A 904 3.51 37.36 -2.84
C ASP A 904 2.38 37.93 -1.96
N GLY A 905 2.71 38.31 -0.72
CA GLY A 905 1.74 38.58 0.33
C GLY A 905 1.01 37.31 0.77
N LEU A 906 -0.25 37.46 1.20
CA LEU A 906 -1.11 36.29 1.41
C LEU A 906 -1.39 35.63 0.05
N LYS A 907 -1.31 34.30 0.01
CA LYS A 907 -1.67 33.48 -1.14
C LYS A 907 -2.81 32.54 -0.75
N VAL A 908 -3.85 32.52 -1.57
CA VAL A 908 -4.93 31.52 -1.48
C VAL A 908 -4.89 30.69 -2.75
N GLY A 909 -4.84 29.37 -2.60
CA GLY A 909 -4.85 28.44 -3.71
C GLY A 909 -5.92 27.36 -3.60
N VAL A 910 -6.38 26.87 -4.73
CA VAL A 910 -7.27 25.71 -4.83
C VAL A 910 -6.74 24.72 -5.86
N SER A 911 -6.79 23.43 -5.52
CA SER A 911 -6.40 22.33 -6.40
C SER A 911 -7.57 21.36 -6.57
N LEU A 912 -7.97 21.12 -7.81
CA LEU A 912 -8.97 20.12 -8.22
C LEU A 912 -8.26 18.97 -8.93
N VAL A 913 -8.31 17.78 -8.35
CA VAL A 913 -7.77 16.55 -8.93
C VAL A 913 -8.91 15.63 -9.31
N LYS A 914 -9.05 15.35 -10.61
CA LYS A 914 -9.98 14.34 -11.14
C LYS A 914 -9.21 13.14 -11.66
N THR A 915 -9.43 11.97 -11.06
CA THR A 915 -8.74 10.72 -11.43
C THR A 915 -9.74 9.73 -12.02
N THR A 916 -9.38 9.13 -13.15
CA THR A 916 -10.11 8.00 -13.74
C THR A 916 -9.22 6.77 -13.77
N LYS A 917 -9.65 5.69 -13.12
CA LYS A 917 -9.02 4.36 -13.17
C LYS A 917 -9.88 3.45 -14.04
N GLY A 918 -9.53 3.29 -15.31
CA GLY A 918 -10.21 2.44 -16.30
C GLY A 918 -9.53 1.08 -16.48
N PHE A 919 -9.47 0.56 -17.73
CA PHE A 919 -8.85 -0.74 -18.03
C PHE A 919 -7.32 -0.69 -17.97
N GLU A 920 -6.69 0.15 -18.80
CA GLU A 920 -5.23 0.40 -18.78
C GLU A 920 -4.91 1.41 -17.67
N ARG A 921 -4.05 1.05 -16.72
CA ARG A 921 -3.71 1.90 -15.56
C ARG A 921 -2.20 1.94 -15.37
N ASN A 922 -1.64 3.14 -15.18
CA ASN A 922 -0.24 3.30 -14.83
C ASN A 922 0.03 4.66 -14.13
N PRO A 923 -0.31 4.88 -12.85
CA PRO A 923 -1.13 4.05 -11.97
C PRO A 923 -2.65 4.30 -12.14
N PHE A 924 -3.04 5.32 -12.90
CA PHE A 924 -4.43 5.61 -13.31
C PHE A 924 -4.54 5.59 -14.84
N SER A 925 -5.75 5.62 -15.40
CA SER A 925 -5.91 5.73 -16.87
C SER A 925 -5.75 7.17 -17.34
N GLN A 926 -6.29 8.10 -16.56
CA GLN A 926 -6.06 9.53 -16.74
C GLN A 926 -6.23 10.27 -15.42
N GLN A 927 -5.46 11.34 -15.25
CA GLN A 927 -5.63 12.29 -14.15
C GLN A 927 -5.58 13.70 -14.71
N HIS A 928 -6.44 14.56 -14.19
CA HIS A 928 -6.46 15.98 -14.48
C HIS A 928 -6.30 16.74 -13.17
N LYS A 929 -5.23 17.53 -13.05
CA LYS A 929 -4.96 18.41 -11.91
C LYS A 929 -5.07 19.86 -12.38
N PHE A 930 -5.98 20.60 -11.78
CA PHE A 930 -6.13 22.04 -11.99
C PHE A 930 -5.74 22.75 -10.70
N ASN A 931 -4.73 23.62 -10.77
CA ASN A 931 -4.35 24.48 -9.65
C ASN A 931 -4.65 25.92 -10.02
N ALA A 932 -5.22 26.69 -9.10
CA ALA A 932 -5.35 28.13 -9.22
C ALA A 932 -4.82 28.80 -7.97
N GLY A 933 -4.08 29.89 -8.13
CA GLY A 933 -3.53 30.68 -7.04
C GLY A 933 -3.83 32.16 -7.23
N TYR A 934 -4.18 32.86 -6.15
CA TYR A 934 -4.32 34.31 -6.10
C TYR A 934 -3.33 34.90 -5.11
N TYR A 935 -2.63 35.96 -5.52
CA TYR A 935 -1.52 36.58 -4.80
C TYR A 935 -1.91 38.02 -4.39
N PHE A 936 -2.11 38.24 -3.09
CA PHE A 936 -2.71 39.49 -2.61
C PHE A 936 -1.77 40.70 -2.69
N ALA A 937 -0.43 40.52 -2.67
CA ALA A 937 0.49 41.66 -2.76
C ALA A 937 0.64 42.25 -4.16
N THR A 938 0.26 41.49 -5.20
CA THR A 938 0.40 41.89 -6.61
C THR A 938 -0.94 41.94 -7.33
N GLU A 939 -2.01 41.43 -6.70
CA GLU A 939 -3.33 41.22 -7.33
C GLU A 939 -3.25 40.32 -8.58
N GLY A 940 -2.19 39.49 -8.64
CA GLY A 940 -1.95 38.51 -9.68
C GLY A 940 -2.69 37.21 -9.43
N PHE A 941 -2.92 36.43 -10.49
CA PHE A 941 -3.36 35.04 -10.36
C PHE A 941 -2.69 34.15 -11.41
N ASP A 942 -2.58 32.86 -11.10
CA ASP A 942 -2.17 31.82 -12.04
C ASP A 942 -3.15 30.65 -12.06
N ILE A 943 -3.28 30.04 -13.23
CA ILE A 943 -4.03 28.80 -13.44
C ILE A 943 -3.08 27.82 -14.13
N ARG A 944 -2.95 26.63 -13.55
CA ARG A 944 -2.13 25.54 -14.07
C ARG A 944 -2.96 24.29 -14.28
N TYR A 945 -2.81 23.68 -15.43
CA TYR A 945 -3.39 22.39 -15.76
C TYR A 945 -2.27 21.37 -15.95
N ASN A 946 -2.46 20.16 -15.42
CA ASN A 946 -1.63 19.01 -15.70
C ASN A 946 -2.55 17.81 -15.96
N GLY A 947 -2.53 17.31 -17.19
CA GLY A 947 -3.21 16.10 -17.62
C GLY A 947 -2.21 14.99 -17.89
N GLN A 948 -2.41 13.82 -17.27
CA GLN A 948 -1.62 12.63 -17.58
C GLN A 948 -2.54 11.51 -18.05
N PHE A 949 -2.13 10.76 -19.07
CA PHE A 949 -2.90 9.68 -19.70
C PHE A 949 -2.02 8.45 -19.86
N ALA A 950 -2.48 7.30 -19.36
CA ALA A 950 -1.64 6.14 -19.26
C ALA A 950 -1.44 5.38 -20.57
N ASN A 951 -0.27 4.74 -20.67
CA ASN A 951 0.06 3.72 -21.67
C ASN A 951 -0.15 4.18 -23.12
N ILE A 952 0.24 5.41 -23.46
CA ILE A 952 0.22 5.90 -24.85
C ILE A 952 1.17 5.09 -25.73
N PHE A 953 2.29 4.62 -25.17
CA PHE A 953 3.21 3.67 -25.77
C PHE A 953 3.81 2.75 -24.70
N ASN A 954 3.48 1.45 -24.74
CA ASN A 954 3.83 0.49 -23.69
C ASN A 954 3.42 1.01 -22.29
N ASP A 955 4.39 1.24 -21.41
CA ASP A 955 4.26 1.76 -20.05
C ASP A 955 4.66 3.25 -19.92
N TRP A 956 4.69 3.98 -21.04
CA TRP A 956 4.83 5.44 -21.05
C TRP A 956 3.47 6.12 -21.05
N ASN A 957 3.36 7.19 -20.28
CA ASN A 957 2.18 8.02 -20.16
C ASN A 957 2.37 9.32 -20.95
N LEU A 958 1.31 9.79 -21.60
CA LEU A 958 1.28 11.14 -22.16
C LEU A 958 1.06 12.15 -21.02
N LYS A 959 1.83 13.23 -21.02
CA LYS A 959 1.68 14.40 -20.15
C LYS A 959 1.33 15.61 -21.01
N VAL A 960 0.33 16.37 -20.59
CA VAL A 960 -0.08 17.63 -21.23
C VAL A 960 -0.25 18.65 -20.12
N GLY A 961 0.57 19.69 -20.10
CA GLY A 961 0.47 20.78 -19.14
C GLY A 961 0.09 22.08 -19.81
N GLY A 962 -0.47 23.00 -19.02
CA GLY A 962 -0.79 24.35 -19.45
C GLY A 962 -0.65 25.33 -18.31
N VAL A 963 -0.19 26.54 -18.62
CA VAL A 963 -0.06 27.64 -17.66
C VAL A 963 -0.68 28.90 -18.24
N PHE A 964 -1.41 29.61 -17.40
CA PHE A 964 -1.94 30.94 -17.70
C PHE A 964 -1.73 31.83 -16.48
N THR A 965 -1.19 33.02 -16.68
CA THR A 965 -1.08 34.04 -15.63
C THR A 965 -1.82 35.32 -16.03
N SER A 966 -2.31 36.06 -15.04
CA SER A 966 -2.85 37.39 -15.27
C SER A 966 -1.74 38.40 -15.60
N ALA A 967 -2.11 39.55 -16.16
CA ALA A 967 -1.17 40.64 -16.43
C ALA A 967 -0.51 41.21 -15.15
N ASN A 968 -1.09 40.95 -13.97
CA ASN A 968 -0.54 41.39 -12.68
C ASN A 968 0.32 40.31 -12.00
N PHE A 969 0.41 39.10 -12.56
CA PHE A 969 1.36 38.11 -12.08
C PHE A 969 2.77 38.65 -12.22
N THR A 970 3.63 38.39 -11.24
CA THR A 970 4.87 39.15 -11.08
C THR A 970 6.03 38.23 -10.79
N ASN A 971 7.13 38.47 -11.50
CA ASN A 971 8.47 37.96 -11.20
C ASN A 971 9.33 39.13 -10.70
N ASN A 972 10.41 38.88 -9.98
CA ASN A 972 11.30 39.94 -9.51
C ASN A 972 12.57 40.03 -10.37
N PHE A 973 13.08 41.25 -10.56
CA PHE A 973 14.34 41.49 -11.26
C PHE A 973 15.12 42.67 -10.66
N PHE A 974 16.37 42.42 -10.29
CA PHE A 974 17.29 43.38 -9.66
C PHE A 974 18.50 43.72 -10.55
N GLY A 975 18.54 43.20 -11.78
CA GLY A 975 19.70 43.25 -12.67
C GLY A 975 20.50 41.95 -12.68
N ILE A 976 21.65 41.98 -13.37
CA ILE A 976 22.49 40.80 -13.62
C ILE A 976 23.74 40.83 -12.73
N GLY A 977 23.98 39.76 -11.97
CA GLY A 977 25.18 39.54 -11.15
C GLY A 977 24.95 39.63 -9.63
N ASN A 978 26.03 39.37 -8.86
CA ASN A 978 26.00 39.35 -7.38
C ASN A 978 26.09 40.74 -6.74
N GLU A 979 26.52 41.76 -7.49
CA GLU A 979 26.71 43.13 -6.99
C GLU A 979 25.44 44.01 -7.14
N THR A 980 24.31 43.41 -7.51
CA THR A 980 23.04 44.14 -7.66
C THR A 980 22.55 44.62 -6.30
N VAL A 981 22.11 45.88 -6.24
CA VAL A 981 21.64 46.51 -5.00
C VAL A 981 20.15 46.26 -4.79
N ASN A 982 19.74 46.15 -3.52
CA ASN A 982 18.35 46.16 -3.12
C ASN A 982 18.06 47.46 -2.38
N ASN A 983 17.21 48.32 -2.96
CA ASN A 983 16.89 49.65 -2.43
C ASN A 983 15.46 49.72 -1.88
N ASP A 984 14.93 48.60 -1.36
CA ASP A 984 13.55 48.51 -0.86
C ASP A 984 13.21 49.58 0.19
N ASP A 985 14.19 49.97 1.03
CA ASP A 985 14.04 51.00 2.06
C ASP A 985 13.68 52.39 1.47
N ASP A 986 14.12 52.67 0.24
CA ASP A 986 13.90 53.93 -0.47
C ASP A 986 12.82 53.84 -1.56
N LEU A 987 12.69 52.69 -2.24
CA LEU A 987 11.89 52.52 -3.47
C LEU A 987 10.73 51.52 -3.36
N THR A 988 10.53 50.90 -2.20
CA THR A 988 9.55 49.82 -1.94
C THR A 988 9.78 48.54 -2.75
N LEU A 989 9.16 47.43 -2.34
CA LEU A 989 9.26 46.12 -3.01
C LEU A 989 8.85 46.17 -4.49
N ASP A 990 7.95 47.08 -4.81
CA ASP A 990 7.35 47.26 -6.12
C ASP A 990 8.39 47.61 -7.18
N TYR A 991 9.42 48.37 -6.84
CA TYR A 991 10.42 48.80 -7.83
C TYR A 991 11.04 47.64 -8.62
N ASN A 992 11.28 46.48 -7.99
CA ASN A 992 11.86 45.31 -8.66
C ASN A 992 10.85 44.28 -9.19
N ARG A 993 9.56 44.53 -9.00
CA ARG A 993 8.49 43.65 -9.49
C ARG A 993 8.24 43.88 -10.98
N VAL A 994 8.43 42.83 -11.78
CA VAL A 994 8.16 42.78 -13.21
C VAL A 994 6.88 41.99 -13.47
N LYS A 995 5.83 42.70 -13.87
CA LYS A 995 4.58 42.08 -14.29
C LYS A 995 4.80 41.29 -15.57
N THR A 996 4.41 40.02 -15.53
CA THR A 996 4.70 39.02 -16.56
C THR A 996 3.44 38.22 -16.89
N SER A 997 2.93 38.37 -18.10
CA SER A 997 1.86 37.53 -18.63
C SER A 997 2.45 36.32 -19.34
N ILE A 998 2.06 35.13 -18.91
CA ILE A 998 2.54 33.85 -19.44
C ILE A 998 1.35 33.05 -19.94
N ILE A 999 1.44 32.58 -21.19
CA ILE A 999 0.58 31.53 -21.72
C ILE A 999 1.47 30.40 -22.21
N GLY A 1000 1.35 29.22 -21.62
CA GLY A 1000 2.19 28.08 -21.96
C GLY A 1000 1.41 26.78 -22.16
N LEU A 1001 1.96 25.93 -23.01
CA LEU A 1001 1.54 24.56 -23.27
C LEU A 1001 2.78 23.67 -23.27
N ASP A 1002 2.73 22.56 -22.54
CA ASP A 1002 3.73 21.50 -22.64
C ASP A 1002 3.08 20.16 -22.99
N VAL A 1003 3.77 19.37 -23.81
CA VAL A 1003 3.34 18.03 -24.22
C VAL A 1003 4.54 17.10 -24.13
N GLY A 1004 4.40 15.98 -23.45
CA GLY A 1004 5.50 15.05 -23.23
C GLY A 1004 5.09 13.61 -22.98
N ALA A 1005 6.09 12.74 -22.86
CA ALA A 1005 5.92 11.36 -22.43
C ALA A 1005 6.74 11.12 -21.17
N ILE A 1006 6.13 10.50 -20.16
CA ILE A 1006 6.76 10.19 -18.87
C ILE A 1006 6.57 8.72 -18.50
N LYS A 1007 7.53 8.15 -17.78
CA LYS A 1007 7.49 6.77 -17.30
C LYS A 1007 7.96 6.74 -15.85
N SER A 1008 7.13 6.18 -14.99
CA SER A 1008 7.44 5.97 -13.58
C SER A 1008 7.83 4.50 -13.36
N SER A 1009 8.88 4.27 -12.60
CA SER A 1009 9.28 2.97 -12.08
C SER A 1009 8.71 2.80 -10.68
N GLY A 1010 8.34 1.58 -10.28
CA GLY A 1010 7.92 1.33 -8.89
C GLY A 1010 9.10 1.11 -7.95
N TYR A 1011 10.17 1.92 -8.10
CA TYR A 1011 11.42 1.87 -7.32
C TYR A 1011 11.96 3.28 -6.99
N GLY A 1012 11.12 4.31 -7.16
CA GLY A 1012 11.41 5.71 -6.81
C GLY A 1012 11.77 6.61 -7.99
N SER A 1013 11.99 6.05 -9.20
CA SER A 1013 12.38 6.87 -10.38
C SER A 1013 11.21 7.23 -11.29
N GLU A 1014 11.15 8.47 -11.77
CA GLU A 1014 10.34 8.92 -12.91
C GLU A 1014 11.25 9.56 -13.96
N TYR A 1015 10.98 9.36 -15.24
CA TYR A 1015 11.74 10.02 -16.30
C TYR A 1015 10.89 10.30 -17.53
N GLY A 1016 11.25 11.35 -18.26
CA GLY A 1016 10.40 11.86 -19.32
C GLY A 1016 11.07 12.79 -20.31
N PHE A 1017 10.36 13.04 -21.40
CA PHE A 1017 10.71 14.05 -22.39
C PHE A 1017 9.50 14.94 -22.67
N ARG A 1018 9.69 16.26 -22.76
CA ARG A 1018 8.60 17.21 -23.06
C ARG A 1018 9.03 18.29 -24.04
N ALA A 1019 8.09 18.70 -24.89
CA ALA A 1019 8.17 19.89 -25.71
C ALA A 1019 7.33 20.99 -25.06
N ILE A 1020 7.89 22.19 -24.94
CA ILE A 1020 7.26 23.35 -24.30
C ILE A 1020 7.06 24.43 -25.37
N PHE A 1021 5.94 25.12 -25.30
CA PHE A 1021 5.62 26.30 -26.10
C PHE A 1021 5.07 27.36 -25.14
N GLU A 1022 5.70 28.52 -25.07
CA GLU A 1022 5.30 29.58 -24.14
C GLU A 1022 5.36 30.95 -24.81
N GLY A 1023 4.35 31.78 -24.53
CA GLY A 1023 4.34 33.19 -24.84
C GLY A 1023 4.52 33.99 -23.56
N ILE A 1024 5.53 34.85 -23.52
CA ILE A 1024 5.86 35.70 -22.37
C ILE A 1024 5.80 37.15 -22.81
N GLU A 1025 5.06 37.96 -22.06
CA GLU A 1025 4.91 39.39 -22.27
C GLU A 1025 5.19 40.13 -20.97
N LEU A 1026 5.90 41.25 -21.06
CA LEU A 1026 6.30 42.06 -19.92
C LEU A 1026 5.52 43.38 -19.96
N ASP A 1027 5.04 43.83 -18.80
CA ASP A 1027 4.41 45.16 -18.70
C ASP A 1027 5.48 46.25 -18.58
N GLU A 1028 5.40 47.28 -19.42
CA GLU A 1028 6.25 48.48 -19.37
C GLU A 1028 5.84 49.45 -18.25
N THR A 1029 5.72 48.96 -17.02
CA THR A 1029 5.28 49.77 -15.88
C THR A 1029 6.32 50.85 -15.53
N ASP A 1030 5.94 52.13 -15.67
CA ASP A 1030 6.75 53.28 -15.27
C ASP A 1030 7.23 53.22 -13.79
N ASN A 1031 8.40 53.81 -13.52
CA ASN A 1031 9.04 53.86 -12.20
C ASN A 1031 9.36 52.47 -11.61
N ARG A 1032 9.67 51.50 -12.46
CA ARG A 1032 10.17 50.18 -12.08
C ARG A 1032 11.57 49.97 -12.63
N PHE A 1033 12.32 49.08 -12.01
CA PHE A 1033 13.66 48.72 -12.45
C PHE A 1033 13.69 48.22 -13.90
N ILE A 1034 12.63 47.54 -14.36
CA ILE A 1034 12.57 47.03 -15.73
C ILE A 1034 12.61 48.14 -16.79
N THR A 1035 11.93 49.27 -16.55
CA THR A 1035 11.92 50.43 -17.45
C THR A 1035 13.21 51.27 -17.35
N ASP A 1036 13.95 51.16 -16.25
CA ASP A 1036 15.30 51.72 -16.11
C ASP A 1036 16.36 50.84 -16.82
N PHE A 1037 16.13 49.52 -16.83
CA PHE A 1037 17.00 48.54 -17.48
C PHE A 1037 16.82 48.54 -19.00
N MET A 1038 15.58 48.57 -19.49
CA MET A 1038 15.25 48.67 -20.90
C MET A 1038 14.24 49.81 -21.14
N PRO A 1039 14.57 50.85 -21.92
CA PRO A 1039 13.66 51.96 -22.16
C PRO A 1039 12.35 51.51 -22.82
N THR A 1040 11.22 52.13 -22.48
CA THR A 1040 9.90 51.85 -23.09
C THR A 1040 9.84 52.13 -24.60
N ALA A 1041 10.83 52.84 -25.15
CA ALA A 1041 10.98 53.00 -26.59
C ALA A 1041 11.41 51.69 -27.31
N ASP A 1042 11.87 50.67 -26.59
CA ASP A 1042 12.17 49.34 -27.12
C ASP A 1042 10.92 48.45 -27.07
N GLU A 1043 9.94 48.78 -27.94
CA GLU A 1043 8.63 48.12 -27.97
C GLU A 1043 8.75 46.58 -28.13
N GLU A 1044 9.73 46.11 -28.91
CA GLU A 1044 9.98 44.68 -29.15
C GLU A 1044 10.33 43.89 -27.88
N PHE A 1045 10.97 44.55 -26.89
CA PHE A 1045 11.31 43.91 -25.62
C PHE A 1045 10.08 43.58 -24.76
N TYR A 1046 9.04 44.42 -24.87
CA TYR A 1046 7.81 44.34 -24.06
C TYR A 1046 6.68 43.57 -24.77
N GLU A 1047 6.73 43.47 -26.10
CA GLU A 1047 5.81 42.63 -26.87
C GLU A 1047 5.85 41.16 -26.46
N ARG A 1048 4.78 40.42 -26.79
CA ARG A 1048 4.67 39.00 -26.46
C ARG A 1048 5.61 38.16 -27.31
N ARG A 1049 6.60 37.55 -26.66
CA ARG A 1049 7.63 36.73 -27.30
C ARG A 1049 7.33 35.25 -27.17
N LEU A 1050 7.48 34.51 -28.26
CA LEU A 1050 7.14 33.08 -28.36
C LEU A 1050 8.40 32.23 -28.28
N PHE A 1051 8.45 31.34 -27.28
CA PHE A 1051 9.55 30.41 -27.06
C PHE A 1051 9.10 28.96 -27.21
N THR A 1052 10.06 28.11 -27.58
CA THR A 1052 9.90 26.66 -27.54
C THR A 1052 11.12 26.00 -26.91
N ALA A 1053 10.92 24.89 -26.20
CA ALA A 1053 11.99 24.08 -25.65
C ALA A 1053 11.74 22.58 -25.80
N LEU A 1054 12.83 21.82 -25.86
CA LEU A 1054 12.83 20.36 -25.69
C LEU A 1054 13.58 20.01 -24.42
N GLU A 1055 12.94 19.25 -23.54
CA GLU A 1055 13.48 18.85 -22.24
C GLU A 1055 13.47 17.33 -22.06
N ALA A 1056 14.50 16.84 -21.36
CA ALA A 1056 14.55 15.54 -20.72
C ALA A 1056 14.60 15.74 -19.20
N GLU A 1057 13.85 14.93 -18.47
CA GLU A 1057 13.67 15.01 -17.01
C GLU A 1057 13.91 13.63 -16.39
N TYR A 1058 14.63 13.58 -15.28
CA TYR A 1058 14.78 12.41 -14.41
C TYR A 1058 14.60 12.84 -12.96
N ASP A 1059 13.67 12.19 -12.29
CA ASP A 1059 13.33 12.34 -10.89
C ASP A 1059 13.59 11.04 -10.15
N TYR A 1060 14.15 11.14 -8.96
CA TYR A 1060 14.30 10.05 -8.02
C TYR A 1060 13.92 10.54 -6.63
N HIS A 1061 13.01 9.83 -6.00
CA HIS A 1061 12.61 10.08 -4.62
C HIS A 1061 12.61 8.78 -3.82
N SER A 1062 13.09 8.89 -2.59
CA SER A 1062 13.12 7.81 -1.60
C SER A 1062 13.15 8.41 -0.21
N ALA A 1063 12.31 7.89 0.67
CA ALA A 1063 12.26 8.30 2.07
C ALA A 1063 11.92 7.09 2.96
N ASP A 1064 12.48 7.07 4.16
CA ASP A 1064 12.06 6.13 5.19
C ASP A 1064 10.66 6.47 5.71
N ASP A 1065 10.38 7.77 5.86
CA ASP A 1065 9.08 8.35 6.20
C ASP A 1065 8.87 9.67 5.43
N GLU A 1066 7.68 9.88 4.86
CA GLU A 1066 7.36 11.03 4.00
C GLU A 1066 7.24 12.36 4.78
N ILE A 1067 6.98 12.29 6.09
CA ILE A 1067 6.65 13.46 6.91
C ILE A 1067 7.82 13.83 7.82
N ALA A 1068 8.31 12.83 8.56
CA ALA A 1068 9.41 12.96 9.51
C ALA A 1068 10.67 12.24 9.00
N THR A 1069 11.01 12.47 7.74
CA THR A 1069 12.15 11.83 7.05
C THR A 1069 13.43 11.93 7.85
N SER A 1070 13.98 10.77 8.22
CA SER A 1070 15.26 10.65 8.92
C SER A 1070 16.36 10.13 7.99
N ARG A 1071 15.97 9.41 6.93
CA ARG A 1071 16.81 8.92 5.84
C ARG A 1071 16.06 9.05 4.53
N GLY A 1072 16.71 9.62 3.53
CA GLY A 1072 16.08 9.80 2.23
C GLY A 1072 16.95 10.56 1.25
N MET A 1073 16.61 10.44 -0.02
CA MET A 1073 17.25 11.14 -1.12
C MET A 1073 16.21 11.70 -2.08
N ASP A 1074 16.38 12.98 -2.41
CA ASP A 1074 15.70 13.65 -3.51
C ASP A 1074 16.72 13.92 -4.60
N PHE A 1075 16.43 13.54 -5.84
CA PHE A 1075 17.27 13.91 -6.97
C PHE A 1075 16.41 14.24 -8.18
N ASN A 1076 16.55 15.45 -8.70
CA ASN A 1076 15.91 15.90 -9.93
C ASN A 1076 16.98 16.45 -10.87
N ILE A 1077 16.88 16.10 -12.15
CA ILE A 1077 17.67 16.71 -13.21
C ILE A 1077 16.81 16.95 -14.45
N VAL A 1078 16.80 18.20 -14.92
CA VAL A 1078 16.15 18.63 -16.15
C VAL A 1078 17.22 19.19 -17.08
N ALA A 1079 17.36 18.60 -18.26
CA ALA A 1079 18.27 19.07 -19.31
C ALA A 1079 17.47 19.39 -20.57
N GLY A 1080 17.76 20.52 -21.20
CA GLY A 1080 17.02 20.93 -22.40
C GLY A 1080 17.71 21.98 -23.25
N ALA A 1081 17.03 22.37 -24.32
CA ALA A 1081 17.42 23.49 -25.18
C ALA A 1081 16.17 24.32 -25.49
N LYS A 1082 16.31 25.65 -25.44
CA LYS A 1082 15.24 26.63 -25.66
C LYS A 1082 15.66 27.65 -26.74
N THR A 1083 14.67 28.12 -27.49
CA THR A 1083 14.81 29.17 -28.53
C THR A 1083 13.55 30.01 -28.64
N GLU A 1084 13.67 31.22 -29.14
CA GLU A 1084 12.56 32.03 -29.64
C GLU A 1084 12.18 31.59 -31.07
N ILE A 1085 10.89 31.57 -31.40
CA ILE A 1085 10.37 30.95 -32.64
C ILE A 1085 10.43 31.88 -33.85
N GLU A 1086 10.06 33.17 -33.69
CA GLU A 1086 9.85 34.05 -34.85
C GLU A 1086 11.15 34.33 -35.62
N GLU A 1087 12.24 34.58 -34.91
CA GLU A 1087 13.54 34.91 -35.51
C GLU A 1087 14.62 33.85 -35.28
N PHE A 1088 14.31 32.73 -34.61
CA PHE A 1088 15.31 31.72 -34.19
C PHE A 1088 16.53 32.34 -33.47
N LYS A 1089 16.26 33.27 -32.55
CA LYS A 1089 17.22 33.91 -31.65
C LYS A 1089 17.01 33.45 -30.20
N ASN A 1090 17.87 33.88 -29.28
CA ASN A 1090 17.87 33.44 -27.88
C ASN A 1090 18.02 31.91 -27.74
N VAL A 1091 18.97 31.33 -28.48
CA VAL A 1091 19.21 29.87 -28.48
C VAL A 1091 20.20 29.51 -27.37
N PHE A 1092 19.74 28.72 -26.40
CA PHE A 1092 20.61 28.22 -25.33
C PHE A 1092 20.21 26.82 -24.86
N GLY A 1093 21.21 26.05 -24.41
CA GLY A 1093 21.01 24.82 -23.66
C GLY A 1093 20.94 25.10 -22.16
N TYR A 1094 20.31 24.22 -21.38
CA TYR A 1094 20.30 24.35 -19.93
C TYR A 1094 20.29 22.99 -19.24
N VAL A 1095 20.83 23.00 -18.01
CA VAL A 1095 20.72 21.90 -17.05
C VAL A 1095 20.33 22.49 -15.70
N ASN A 1096 19.18 22.10 -15.19
CA ASN A 1096 18.76 22.39 -13.83
C ASN A 1096 18.84 21.08 -13.03
N ALA A 1097 19.47 21.10 -11.86
CA ALA A 1097 19.58 19.91 -11.03
C ALA A 1097 19.41 20.23 -9.55
N HIS A 1098 18.79 19.30 -8.82
CA HIS A 1098 18.62 19.30 -7.37
C HIS A 1098 19.04 17.94 -6.81
N LEU A 1099 19.82 17.95 -5.72
CA LEU A 1099 20.18 16.77 -4.95
C LEU A 1099 20.00 17.08 -3.47
N GLY A 1100 19.12 16.34 -2.80
CA GLY A 1100 18.81 16.43 -1.39
C GLY A 1100 19.13 15.13 -0.65
N PHE A 1101 19.62 15.23 0.58
CA PHE A 1101 19.82 14.09 1.48
C PHE A 1101 19.30 14.38 2.88
N TYR A 1102 18.72 13.37 3.51
CA TYR A 1102 18.40 13.36 4.94
C TYR A 1102 19.35 12.41 5.66
N ASN A 1103 20.03 12.90 6.69
CA ASN A 1103 21.00 12.11 7.46
C ASN A 1103 20.71 12.17 8.95
N ALA A 1104 20.22 11.08 9.52
CA ALA A 1104 20.18 10.91 10.96
C ALA A 1104 21.58 11.07 11.58
N LEU A 1105 21.74 12.05 12.47
CA LEU A 1105 22.96 12.31 13.24
C LEU A 1105 22.89 11.68 14.65
N SER A 1106 21.69 11.44 15.15
CA SER A 1106 21.48 10.76 16.42
C SER A 1106 21.10 9.30 16.21
N VAL A 1107 21.48 8.45 17.17
CA VAL A 1107 21.15 7.03 17.20
C VAL A 1107 19.63 6.81 17.15
N ASN A 1108 18.84 7.61 17.88
CA ASN A 1108 17.37 7.58 17.85
C ASN A 1108 16.72 8.26 16.62
N ARG A 1109 17.52 8.67 15.62
CA ARG A 1109 17.11 9.27 14.34
C ARG A 1109 16.30 10.57 14.39
N LYS A 1110 16.10 11.19 15.56
CA LYS A 1110 15.34 12.45 15.70
C LYS A 1110 16.12 13.69 15.29
N LEU A 1111 17.44 13.68 15.43
CA LEU A 1111 18.31 14.76 14.98
C LEU A 1111 18.79 14.44 13.57
N VAL A 1112 18.36 15.22 12.59
CA VAL A 1112 18.59 14.96 11.17
C VAL A 1112 19.29 16.16 10.54
N LEU A 1113 20.35 15.90 9.78
CA LEU A 1113 20.97 16.87 8.89
C LEU A 1113 20.39 16.68 7.48
N LYS A 1114 19.56 17.63 7.07
CA LYS A 1114 19.12 17.75 5.68
C LYS A 1114 20.09 18.63 4.92
N THR A 1115 20.55 18.19 3.75
CA THR A 1115 21.40 18.99 2.87
C THR A 1115 20.85 18.98 1.46
N ASP A 1116 20.69 20.14 0.84
CA ASP A 1116 20.37 20.27 -0.58
C ASP A 1116 21.47 21.00 -1.35
N ILE A 1117 21.63 20.60 -2.60
CA ILE A 1117 22.40 21.31 -3.63
C ILE A 1117 21.47 21.54 -4.81
N ARG A 1118 21.39 22.79 -5.28
CA ARG A 1118 20.61 23.20 -6.44
C ARG A 1118 21.51 23.95 -7.40
N THR A 1119 21.42 23.65 -8.68
CA THR A 1119 22.18 24.36 -9.71
C THR A 1119 21.34 24.59 -10.95
N GLN A 1120 21.56 25.74 -11.58
CA GLN A 1120 21.02 26.06 -12.89
C GLN A 1120 22.18 26.46 -13.78
N LEU A 1121 22.38 25.73 -14.88
CA LEU A 1121 23.43 25.96 -15.85
C LEU A 1121 22.80 26.41 -17.17
N ARG A 1122 23.41 27.39 -17.83
CA ARG A 1122 23.03 27.86 -19.17
C ARG A 1122 24.23 27.75 -20.11
N PHE A 1123 24.02 27.14 -21.25
CA PHE A 1123 25.00 26.89 -22.31
C PHE A 1123 24.66 27.76 -23.52
N GLY A 1124 25.56 28.67 -23.88
CA GLY A 1124 25.26 29.81 -24.75
C GLY A 1124 25.23 31.11 -23.95
N ASP A 1125 25.19 32.24 -24.65
CA ASP A 1125 25.10 33.59 -24.06
C ASP A 1125 23.84 34.34 -24.53
N ASP A 1126 22.99 33.67 -25.31
CA ASP A 1126 21.85 34.23 -26.02
C ASP A 1126 20.56 33.78 -25.31
N PHE A 1127 20.21 34.49 -24.24
CA PHE A 1127 19.00 34.25 -23.42
C PHE A 1127 18.57 35.55 -22.73
N LEU A 1128 17.29 35.65 -22.37
CA LEU A 1128 16.73 36.83 -21.71
C LEU A 1128 16.78 36.72 -20.18
N PHE A 1129 16.65 37.84 -19.47
CA PHE A 1129 16.85 37.85 -18.01
C PHE A 1129 15.93 36.87 -17.25
N TYR A 1130 14.66 36.73 -17.67
CA TYR A 1130 13.70 35.80 -17.09
C TYR A 1130 13.95 34.32 -17.45
N GLN A 1131 14.94 34.05 -18.31
CA GLN A 1131 15.46 32.71 -18.63
C GLN A 1131 16.81 32.43 -17.96
N GLY A 1132 17.40 33.45 -17.33
CA GLY A 1132 18.67 33.34 -16.61
C GLY A 1132 18.62 32.36 -15.45
N ALA A 1133 19.80 31.98 -14.96
CA ALA A 1133 19.91 31.26 -13.71
C ALA A 1133 19.67 32.25 -12.56
N ASN A 1134 18.78 31.90 -11.62
CA ASN A 1134 18.49 32.77 -10.47
C ASN A 1134 18.64 32.04 -9.12
N ILE A 1135 18.79 32.85 -8.06
CA ILE A 1135 18.78 32.42 -6.64
C ILE A 1135 18.00 33.44 -5.81
N GLY A 1136 17.37 32.99 -4.73
CA GLY A 1136 16.42 33.74 -3.91
C GLY A 1136 15.24 32.87 -3.48
N ASP A 1137 14.45 33.32 -2.49
CA ASP A 1137 13.30 32.58 -1.97
C ASP A 1137 12.30 32.15 -3.08
N GLY A 1138 11.35 31.25 -2.79
CA GLY A 1138 10.39 30.76 -3.79
C GLY A 1138 10.84 29.52 -4.58
N GLY A 1139 11.76 28.73 -4.01
CA GLY A 1139 12.13 27.40 -4.52
C GLY A 1139 13.52 27.31 -5.18
N ALA A 1140 14.14 28.44 -5.53
CA ALA A 1140 15.53 28.48 -6.02
C ALA A 1140 16.57 28.36 -4.89
N GLY A 1141 16.14 28.58 -3.63
CA GLY A 1141 16.98 28.50 -2.42
C GLY A 1141 17.50 29.88 -1.99
N LEU A 1142 18.29 29.97 -0.91
CA LEU A 1142 18.71 31.27 -0.32
C LEU A 1142 17.52 32.03 0.31
N ARG A 1143 16.89 31.40 1.30
CA ARG A 1143 15.59 31.75 1.91
C ARG A 1143 15.54 33.12 2.58
N GLY A 1144 16.69 33.69 2.97
CA GLY A 1144 16.77 35.02 3.59
C GLY A 1144 16.73 36.19 2.61
N TYR A 1145 16.53 35.95 1.30
CA TYR A 1145 16.53 36.99 0.27
C TYR A 1145 15.20 37.00 -0.50
N ARG A 1146 14.92 38.10 -1.21
CA ARG A 1146 13.74 38.22 -2.10
C ARG A 1146 13.70 37.09 -3.13
N THR A 1147 12.50 36.75 -3.62
CA THR A 1147 12.39 35.80 -4.73
C THR A 1147 13.19 36.35 -5.92
N GLU A 1148 13.94 35.48 -6.62
CA GLU A 1148 14.75 35.83 -7.81
C GLU A 1148 15.75 36.99 -7.59
N ARG A 1149 16.27 37.14 -6.35
CA ARG A 1149 17.10 38.27 -5.94
C ARG A 1149 18.37 38.49 -6.78
N PHE A 1150 19.03 37.42 -7.21
CA PHE A 1150 20.22 37.50 -8.06
C PHE A 1150 20.06 36.65 -9.31
N THR A 1151 20.34 37.24 -10.47
CA THR A 1151 20.21 36.60 -11.78
C THR A 1151 21.56 36.59 -12.50
N GLY A 1152 21.90 35.47 -13.16
CA GLY A 1152 23.11 35.31 -13.94
C GLY A 1152 23.00 34.23 -15.01
N LYS A 1153 24.14 33.81 -15.57
CA LYS A 1153 24.24 32.71 -16.53
C LYS A 1153 24.17 31.36 -15.84
N ASN A 1154 24.88 31.17 -14.74
CA ASN A 1154 24.84 29.94 -13.96
C ASN A 1154 24.55 30.26 -12.49
N SER A 1155 24.00 29.32 -11.75
CA SER A 1155 23.83 29.43 -10.31
C SER A 1155 24.13 28.14 -9.56
N LEU A 1156 24.51 28.31 -8.31
CA LEU A 1156 24.68 27.23 -7.34
C LEU A 1156 24.16 27.74 -6.00
N VAL A 1157 23.28 26.97 -5.39
CA VAL A 1157 22.79 27.18 -4.02
C VAL A 1157 22.96 25.87 -3.27
N THR A 1158 23.44 25.99 -2.04
CA THR A 1158 23.53 24.87 -1.10
C THR A 1158 22.84 25.27 0.18
N ASN A 1159 22.14 24.32 0.80
CA ASN A 1159 21.57 24.51 2.13
C ASN A 1159 21.95 23.35 3.06
N ALA A 1160 21.92 23.63 4.35
CA ALA A 1160 22.08 22.63 5.39
C ALA A 1160 21.15 22.97 6.55
N ASP A 1161 20.16 22.11 6.79
CA ASP A 1161 19.18 22.23 7.86
C ASP A 1161 19.44 21.16 8.92
N LEU A 1162 19.68 21.61 10.15
CA LEU A 1162 19.66 20.76 11.32
C LEU A 1162 18.21 20.71 11.84
N ARG A 1163 17.57 19.55 11.67
CA ARG A 1163 16.17 19.32 12.03
C ARG A 1163 16.10 18.45 13.29
N TYR A 1164 15.15 18.77 14.16
CA TYR A 1164 14.80 17.93 15.31
C TYR A 1164 13.30 17.64 15.28
N SER A 1165 12.97 16.36 15.14
CA SER A 1165 11.58 15.87 15.21
C SER A 1165 11.24 15.55 16.67
N PHE A 1166 10.25 16.24 17.22
CA PHE A 1166 9.71 15.86 18.53
C PHE A 1166 8.86 14.60 18.39
N ASN A 1167 8.60 13.96 19.53
CA ASN A 1167 7.60 12.90 19.55
C ASN A 1167 6.26 13.46 19.10
N SER A 1168 5.46 12.63 18.44
CA SER A 1168 4.03 12.86 18.32
C SER A 1168 3.46 13.18 19.70
N PHE A 1169 2.56 14.16 19.75
CA PHE A 1169 1.78 14.42 20.95
C PHE A 1169 0.31 14.48 20.58
N LYS A 1170 -0.49 14.03 21.53
CA LYS A 1170 -1.94 13.90 21.39
C LYS A 1170 -2.54 15.31 21.51
N THR A 1171 -3.31 15.73 20.50
CA THR A 1171 -4.23 16.88 20.64
C THR A 1171 -5.67 16.39 20.68
N GLY A 1172 -6.63 17.26 20.96
CA GLY A 1172 -8.04 16.89 20.97
C GLY A 1172 -8.68 16.61 19.61
N TRP A 1173 -7.91 16.46 18.54
CA TRP A 1173 -8.41 16.34 17.18
C TRP A 1173 -7.65 15.25 16.41
N PHE A 1174 -6.32 15.31 16.42
CA PHE A 1174 -5.43 14.36 15.73
C PHE A 1174 -4.05 14.33 16.42
N PRO A 1175 -3.25 13.25 16.28
CA PRO A 1175 -1.85 13.30 16.67
C PRO A 1175 -1.17 14.35 15.84
N MET A 1176 -0.46 15.23 16.52
CA MET A 1176 0.35 16.23 15.88
C MET A 1176 1.80 15.86 16.12
N GLN A 1177 2.58 15.90 15.06
CA GLN A 1177 4.02 15.93 15.19
C GLN A 1177 4.49 17.35 14.87
N ILE A 1178 5.32 17.88 15.75
CA ILE A 1178 6.02 19.12 15.51
C ILE A 1178 7.49 18.77 15.34
N GLY A 1179 8.16 19.45 14.41
CA GLY A 1179 9.61 19.49 14.37
C GLY A 1179 10.08 20.92 14.24
N VAL A 1180 11.28 21.17 14.74
CA VAL A 1180 11.99 22.44 14.57
C VAL A 1180 13.19 22.24 13.68
N PHE A 1181 13.64 23.29 13.03
CA PHE A 1181 14.87 23.26 12.28
C PHE A 1181 15.59 24.61 12.35
N SER A 1182 16.90 24.56 12.19
CA SER A 1182 17.73 25.74 11.92
C SER A 1182 18.63 25.44 10.74
N GLY A 1183 18.80 26.44 9.88
CA GLY A 1183 19.41 26.25 8.58
C GLY A 1183 20.36 27.36 8.19
N ILE A 1184 21.31 27.02 7.32
CA ILE A 1184 22.14 27.97 6.59
C ILE A 1184 22.02 27.71 5.09
N ASP A 1185 22.00 28.79 4.33
CA ASP A 1185 22.01 28.77 2.87
C ASP A 1185 23.23 29.55 2.38
N VAL A 1186 23.87 29.05 1.33
CA VAL A 1186 24.96 29.73 0.63
C VAL A 1186 24.72 29.61 -0.85
N GLY A 1187 24.75 30.74 -1.57
CA GLY A 1187 24.45 30.77 -2.99
C GLY A 1187 25.21 31.85 -3.74
N ARG A 1188 25.37 31.62 -5.04
CA ARG A 1188 26.02 32.56 -5.97
C ARG A 1188 25.51 32.36 -7.39
N VAL A 1189 25.49 33.45 -8.15
CA VAL A 1189 25.35 33.42 -9.62
C VAL A 1189 26.68 33.74 -10.31
N TRP A 1190 26.86 33.25 -11.54
CA TRP A 1190 27.99 33.58 -12.40
C TRP A 1190 27.50 34.20 -13.69
N VAL A 1191 28.20 35.21 -14.18
CA VAL A 1191 27.90 35.92 -15.42
C VAL A 1191 29.03 35.73 -16.44
N LYS A 1192 28.84 36.16 -17.68
CA LYS A 1192 29.92 36.17 -18.68
C LYS A 1192 31.01 37.15 -18.24
N ASN A 1193 32.27 36.71 -18.27
CA ASN A 1193 33.42 37.49 -17.77
C ASN A 1193 33.23 37.95 -16.31
N ASP A 1194 32.72 37.06 -15.44
CA ASP A 1194 32.48 37.35 -14.04
C ASP A 1194 33.73 37.89 -13.32
N THR A 1195 33.57 39.02 -12.62
CA THR A 1195 34.62 39.69 -11.83
C THR A 1195 34.28 39.74 -10.34
N SER A 1196 33.06 39.35 -9.95
CA SER A 1196 32.66 39.35 -8.54
C SER A 1196 33.25 38.13 -7.83
N GLU A 1197 33.65 38.30 -6.58
CA GLU A 1197 34.00 37.18 -5.69
C GLU A 1197 32.91 36.94 -4.62
N LYS A 1198 31.79 37.68 -4.68
CA LYS A 1198 30.74 37.69 -3.66
C LYS A 1198 29.96 36.37 -3.64
N TRP A 1199 29.78 35.83 -2.45
CA TRP A 1199 28.86 34.75 -2.14
C TRP A 1199 27.81 35.29 -1.16
N HIS A 1200 26.56 34.90 -1.37
CA HIS A 1200 25.45 35.30 -0.53
C HIS A 1200 25.14 34.18 0.46
N ASN A 1201 24.82 34.56 1.69
CA ASN A 1201 24.46 33.61 2.72
C ASN A 1201 23.25 34.08 3.50
N SER A 1202 22.40 33.14 3.89
CA SER A 1202 21.33 33.41 4.86
C SER A 1202 21.30 32.35 5.92
N TYR A 1203 20.81 32.69 7.10
CA TYR A 1203 20.66 31.75 8.21
C TYR A 1203 19.33 31.99 8.89
N GLY A 1204 18.77 30.95 9.47
CA GLY A 1204 17.45 31.04 10.05
C GLY A 1204 16.99 29.75 10.69
N GLY A 1205 15.69 29.66 10.85
CA GLY A 1205 15.04 28.46 11.36
C GLY A 1205 13.54 28.57 11.26
N GLY A 1206 12.90 27.54 11.77
CA GLY A 1206 11.47 27.41 11.65
C GLY A 1206 10.96 26.19 12.37
N PHE A 1207 9.68 25.94 12.18
CA PHE A 1207 9.05 24.71 12.62
C PHE A 1207 8.08 24.22 11.55
N TRP A 1208 7.86 22.92 11.58
CA TRP A 1208 6.84 22.27 10.78
C TRP A 1208 5.86 21.56 11.70
N VAL A 1209 4.64 21.42 11.21
CA VAL A 1209 3.55 20.72 11.88
C VAL A 1209 2.97 19.74 10.89
N ALA A 1210 2.77 18.50 11.32
CA ALA A 1210 2.10 17.49 10.52
C ALA A 1210 1.03 16.76 11.34
N ALA A 1211 -0.03 16.35 10.67
CA ALA A 1211 -1.16 15.65 11.26
C ALA A 1211 -1.75 14.62 10.29
N ALA A 1212 -1.93 13.39 10.80
CA ALA A 1212 -2.61 12.28 10.14
C ALA A 1212 -2.21 12.07 8.67
N ASP A 1213 -0.93 12.28 8.37
CA ASP A 1213 -0.31 12.12 7.05
C ASP A 1213 -0.96 12.89 5.89
N SER A 1214 -1.83 13.84 6.19
CA SER A 1214 -2.70 14.50 5.19
C SER A 1214 -2.69 16.03 5.31
N VAL A 1215 -2.24 16.55 6.45
CA VAL A 1215 -2.16 17.98 6.74
C VAL A 1215 -0.75 18.32 7.17
N ALA A 1216 -0.09 19.23 6.46
CA ALA A 1216 1.19 19.75 6.91
C ALA A 1216 1.29 21.27 6.73
N GLY A 1217 2.12 21.87 7.57
CA GLY A 1217 2.45 23.27 7.50
C GLY A 1217 3.92 23.51 7.84
N THR A 1218 4.52 24.51 7.18
CA THR A 1218 5.88 24.95 7.48
C THR A 1218 5.90 26.45 7.72
N PHE A 1219 6.67 26.87 8.73
CA PHE A 1219 6.88 28.26 9.11
C PHE A 1219 8.37 28.54 9.12
N ASN A 1220 8.81 29.55 8.38
CA ASN A 1220 10.22 29.85 8.15
C ASN A 1220 10.51 31.30 8.56
N LEU A 1221 11.67 31.51 9.19
CA LEU A 1221 12.23 32.83 9.50
C LEU A 1221 13.73 32.84 9.19
N PHE A 1222 14.13 33.52 8.11
CA PHE A 1222 15.52 33.58 7.65
C PHE A 1222 16.01 35.00 7.52
N ASN A 1223 17.29 35.22 7.81
CA ASN A 1223 17.95 36.51 7.74
C ASN A 1223 19.12 36.47 6.75
N GLY A 1224 19.16 37.44 5.84
CA GLY A 1224 20.25 37.67 4.89
C GLY A 1224 20.81 39.09 5.02
N GLU A 1225 21.59 39.52 4.02
CA GLU A 1225 22.04 40.91 3.88
C GLU A 1225 20.84 41.87 3.68
N ASP A 1226 19.79 41.39 3.01
CA ASP A 1226 18.54 42.13 2.75
C ASP A 1226 17.59 42.16 3.98
N GLY A 1227 18.00 41.59 5.12
CA GLY A 1227 17.22 41.57 6.37
C GLY A 1227 16.41 40.29 6.61
N LEU A 1228 15.42 40.40 7.51
CA LEU A 1228 14.65 39.29 8.05
C LEU A 1228 13.41 38.99 7.19
N ARG A 1229 13.17 37.72 6.87
CA ARG A 1229 12.05 37.25 6.04
C ARG A 1229 11.28 36.13 6.69
N PHE A 1230 9.96 36.32 6.81
CA PHE A 1230 9.02 35.33 7.31
C PHE A 1230 8.18 34.76 6.17
N SER A 1231 8.04 33.43 6.11
CA SER A 1231 7.13 32.76 5.18
C SER A 1231 6.43 31.58 5.86
N PHE A 1232 5.22 31.27 5.41
CA PHE A 1232 4.53 30.04 5.81
C PHE A 1232 3.76 29.42 4.65
N GLY A 1233 3.53 28.12 4.73
CA GLY A 1233 2.65 27.38 3.82
C GLY A 1233 1.87 26.34 4.58
N PHE A 1234 0.58 26.20 4.25
CA PHE A 1234 -0.35 25.24 4.84
C PHE A 1234 -1.25 24.65 3.75
N GLY A 1235 -1.38 23.32 3.73
CA GLY A 1235 -2.16 22.62 2.70
C GLY A 1235 -2.72 21.28 3.17
N LEU A 1236 -3.75 20.82 2.46
CA LEU A 1236 -4.34 19.48 2.55
C LEU A 1236 -3.86 18.65 1.35
N ASN A 1237 -3.37 17.42 1.59
CA ASN A 1237 -2.56 16.57 0.70
C ASN A 1237 -1.18 17.15 0.39
N PHE A 1238 -0.17 16.62 1.07
CA PHE A 1238 1.23 16.70 0.63
C PHE A 1238 1.57 15.49 -0.22
#